data_AF-A0A849VMK1-F1
#
_entry.id   AF-A0A849VMK1-F1
#
_cell.length_a   1.000
_cell.length_b   1.000
_cell.length_c   1.000
_cell.angle_alpha   90.00
_cell.angle_beta   90.00
_cell.angle_gamma   90.00
#
_symmetry.space_group_name_H-M   'P 1'
#
loop_
_entity.id
_entity.type
_entity.pdbx_description
1 polymer ?
#
loop_
_entity_poly.entity_id
_entity_poly.type
_entity_poly.pdbx_seq_one_letter_code
_entity_poly.pdbx_strand_id
1 'polypeptide(L)'
;MMQWMNPRASRACLFGALLAAVTACDDRGPEEPTSTFGTAANQLAQQPEIAQPNVAANPTEQPPATGPVVGTVAPVPAAQLPELIDKPLPVVPPVLSAADTATARFLSVAPDTFDTGKYKSSLLFTYELGRVFVQPADSIEAKDPEYELAKRKGIPFGLIAPIRGSIRYPEEVVKGDGAKYPLIVFLHGQHNGDVSHLGYDYLGKDLVTQGYVVVSIDADTINMSMQTGMDGANRGRAQLMLATLDKLRQVNETGQVDGYGNPGILNVLKGKLDFDRLGIMGHSRGGMAIGTTLLQNVARKGTTFTDLKNYVAEARASLINFSYTGYFHEMVNYPDIFAATTTTTNADGKATATVDEAKLQAAAKKYGIGFVAGDAPPYKFKGAFLLAPTQTLPLMGISDVPFATLVGSCDGDVQSLSGLAFFDRNRYSVDKDPSSHYQLWMRGANHNFFSTEWRERDTLRSGCAENHILLNEKEQRRAAHFIINSYMRYHVGGEQKFANYWNGLARFPSANCPAGQGTCDESIVLSIQKSAKDRVVIQRFDQKTPEEAKTNRVGGAFVMTGFDKTALCPLSMEQWYYRKGGCLPKALTNFEYIGSATELLQVSWNAPGAKLTTDLKNLSTAGMDYLTFRVAVTETVGQEILVSLTDSNGKTATVTASDYTDALYDIPRPKAGMIPMVDNPADLMPEMSSIYRAMNMVAIPLSAFKDIDTTKLSALQLEMPREKGGLAINDIELQNFGRAPKPATTAQN
;
A
#
# COMPACT_ATOMS: atom_id res chain seq x y z
N MET A 1 -49.89 -2.38 37.37
CA MET A 1 -51.19 -2.50 36.66
C MET A 1 -50.97 -3.35 35.40
N MET A 2 -52.03 -4.02 34.92
CA MET A 2 -52.11 -5.02 33.82
C MET A 2 -51.11 -4.84 32.64
N GLN A 3 -50.37 -5.88 32.22
CA GLN A 3 -50.73 -7.03 31.33
C GLN A 3 -51.06 -6.60 29.88
N TRP A 4 -50.68 -7.28 28.79
CA TRP A 4 -50.72 -8.72 28.45
C TRP A 4 -49.52 -9.11 27.54
N MET A 5 -48.71 -10.15 27.83
CA MET A 5 -48.83 -11.61 27.56
C MET A 5 -48.15 -12.13 26.27
N ASN A 6 -47.20 -13.06 26.50
CA ASN A 6 -46.51 -13.98 25.56
C ASN A 6 -47.44 -15.19 25.22
N PRO A 7 -47.14 -16.18 24.31
CA PRO A 7 -45.82 -16.83 24.14
C PRO A 7 -45.41 -17.36 22.73
N ARG A 8 -44.24 -18.02 22.71
CA ARG A 8 -43.60 -18.89 21.67
C ARG A 8 -44.59 -19.98 21.12
N ALA A 9 -44.42 -20.61 19.94
CA ALA A 9 -43.26 -21.45 19.56
C ALA A 9 -43.33 -22.13 18.14
N SER A 10 -42.13 -22.49 17.63
CA SER A 10 -41.75 -23.74 16.91
C SER A 10 -42.31 -24.20 15.54
N ARG A 11 -41.34 -24.52 14.65
CA ARG A 11 -41.20 -25.71 13.75
C ARG A 11 -41.97 -25.84 12.41
N ALA A 12 -41.16 -25.80 11.33
CA ALA A 12 -40.97 -26.81 10.26
C ALA A 12 -42.08 -27.16 9.23
N CYS A 13 -41.68 -27.11 7.94
CA CYS A 13 -41.97 -28.04 6.83
C CYS A 13 -40.83 -27.84 5.79
N LEU A 14 -40.00 -28.82 5.40
CA LEU A 14 -40.21 -30.11 4.70
C LEU A 14 -40.36 -30.00 3.17
N PHE A 15 -39.24 -30.30 2.49
CA PHE A 15 -39.06 -31.10 1.26
C PHE A 15 -39.89 -30.86 -0.02
N GLY A 16 -39.18 -30.85 -1.15
CA GLY A 16 -39.73 -31.03 -2.49
C GLY A 16 -38.61 -31.18 -3.54
N ALA A 17 -38.14 -32.40 -3.76
CA ALA A 17 -37.19 -32.73 -4.82
C ALA A 17 -37.76 -33.85 -5.70
N LEU A 18 -37.65 -33.74 -7.03
CA LEU A 18 -37.40 -34.89 -7.90
C LEU A 18 -36.95 -34.48 -9.31
N LEU A 19 -36.28 -35.43 -9.98
CA LEU A 19 -35.73 -35.36 -11.34
C LEU A 19 -36.81 -35.41 -12.43
N ALA A 20 -36.48 -34.85 -13.60
CA ALA A 20 -36.74 -35.50 -14.88
C ALA A 20 -35.54 -35.24 -15.82
N ALA A 21 -35.09 -36.27 -16.54
CA ALA A 21 -34.00 -36.20 -17.51
C ALA A 21 -34.55 -36.42 -18.94
N VAL A 22 -33.63 -36.43 -19.94
CA VAL A 22 -33.55 -37.38 -21.09
C VAL A 22 -33.21 -36.70 -22.43
N THR A 23 -32.00 -36.99 -22.95
CA THR A 23 -31.52 -36.86 -24.37
C THR A 23 -31.49 -35.46 -25.00
N ALA A 24 -30.70 -35.13 -26.03
CA ALA A 24 -29.67 -35.84 -26.81
C ALA A 24 -28.49 -34.85 -27.09
N CYS A 25 -27.36 -35.21 -27.72
CA CYS A 25 -26.95 -36.44 -28.40
C CYS A 25 -25.45 -36.72 -28.15
N ASP A 26 -24.82 -37.54 -29.00
CA ASP A 26 -23.38 -37.86 -29.07
C ASP A 26 -22.98 -37.89 -30.55
N ASP A 27 -21.74 -37.50 -30.89
CA ASP A 27 -21.11 -37.96 -32.14
C ASP A 27 -19.58 -37.86 -32.09
N ARG A 28 -18.91 -38.82 -32.73
CA ARG A 28 -17.54 -39.24 -32.41
C ARG A 28 -16.55 -38.90 -33.52
N GLY A 29 -15.27 -38.79 -33.16
CA GLY A 29 -14.25 -39.53 -33.93
C GLY A 29 -12.84 -38.90 -33.96
N PRO A 30 -11.77 -39.72 -34.07
CA PRO A 30 -10.45 -39.35 -33.54
C PRO A 30 -9.36 -39.16 -34.61
N GLU A 31 -8.25 -38.48 -34.26
CA GLU A 31 -6.87 -38.86 -34.65
C GLU A 31 -5.77 -38.01 -33.99
N GLU A 32 -4.63 -38.65 -33.72
CA GLU A 32 -3.29 -38.13 -33.37
C GLU A 32 -2.28 -39.08 -34.08
N PRO A 33 -0.96 -38.79 -34.31
CA PRO A 33 -0.10 -37.89 -33.51
C PRO A 33 1.03 -37.10 -34.27
N THR A 34 1.89 -36.42 -33.50
CA THR A 34 3.33 -36.07 -33.71
C THR A 34 3.80 -34.69 -34.22
N SER A 35 4.72 -34.10 -33.43
CA SER A 35 5.88 -33.25 -33.79
C SER A 35 5.62 -31.88 -34.47
N THR A 36 6.15 -30.72 -34.01
CA THR A 36 7.48 -30.45 -33.44
C THR A 36 7.50 -29.10 -32.68
N PHE A 37 8.56 -28.83 -31.90
CA PHE A 37 8.76 -27.61 -31.09
C PHE A 37 8.58 -26.26 -31.83
N GLY A 38 7.87 -25.30 -31.19
CA GLY A 38 7.87 -23.88 -31.61
C GLY A 38 6.96 -22.97 -30.77
N THR A 39 7.53 -21.92 -30.16
CA THR A 39 6.83 -20.74 -29.57
C THR A 39 5.78 -20.97 -28.48
N ALA A 40 6.20 -21.46 -27.31
CA ALA A 40 5.45 -21.26 -26.07
C ALA A 40 5.69 -19.83 -25.53
N ALA A 41 4.79 -18.89 -25.83
CA ALA A 41 4.90 -17.50 -25.36
C ALA A 41 3.57 -16.75 -25.13
N ASN A 42 2.40 -17.37 -25.36
CA ASN A 42 1.16 -16.60 -25.59
C ASN A 42 -0.15 -17.17 -24.99
N GLN A 43 -0.10 -17.85 -23.83
CA GLN A 43 -1.29 -18.42 -23.17
C GLN A 43 -1.37 -18.23 -21.64
N LEU A 44 -0.70 -17.21 -21.08
CA LEU A 44 -0.95 -16.74 -19.70
C LEU A 44 -1.40 -15.27 -19.69
N ALA A 45 -2.38 -14.97 -20.55
CA ALA A 45 -3.05 -13.68 -20.64
C ALA A 45 -4.57 -13.87 -20.78
N GLN A 46 -5.18 -14.58 -19.82
CA GLN A 46 -6.63 -14.63 -19.65
C GLN A 46 -7.00 -14.14 -18.25
N GLN A 47 -6.97 -12.81 -18.11
CA GLN A 47 -7.80 -12.13 -17.12
C GLN A 47 -9.28 -12.31 -17.51
N PRO A 48 -10.25 -12.24 -16.57
CA PRO A 48 -11.62 -11.96 -16.96
C PRO A 48 -11.65 -10.61 -17.66
N GLU A 49 -12.13 -10.58 -18.91
CA GLU A 49 -12.21 -9.35 -19.70
C GLU A 49 -13.08 -8.31 -18.99
N ILE A 50 -12.45 -7.25 -18.49
CA ILE A 50 -13.14 -5.97 -18.32
C ILE A 50 -13.39 -5.48 -19.75
N ALA A 51 -14.61 -5.68 -20.24
CA ALA A 51 -15.01 -5.32 -21.60
C ALA A 51 -14.57 -3.88 -21.91
N GLN A 52 -13.69 -3.72 -22.90
CA GLN A 52 -13.25 -2.39 -23.33
C GLN A 52 -14.40 -1.70 -24.07
N PRO A 53 -14.89 -0.54 -23.60
CA PRO A 53 -15.67 0.33 -24.45
C PRO A 53 -14.69 0.93 -25.47
N ASN A 54 -14.79 0.47 -26.73
CA ASN A 54 -14.11 1.11 -27.85
C ASN A 54 -14.71 2.50 -28.09
N VAL A 55 -14.20 3.50 -27.37
CA VAL A 55 -14.36 4.92 -27.68
C VAL A 55 -13.00 5.58 -27.54
N ALA A 56 -12.26 5.68 -28.65
CA ALA A 56 -11.20 6.65 -28.77
C ALA A 56 -11.84 8.04 -28.78
N ALA A 57 -11.94 8.67 -27.61
CA ALA A 57 -12.38 10.06 -27.50
C ALA A 57 -11.31 10.96 -28.13
N ASN A 58 -11.71 11.83 -29.06
CA ASN A 58 -10.80 12.82 -29.65
C ASN A 58 -10.31 13.79 -28.55
N PRO A 59 -8.99 13.90 -28.26
CA PRO A 59 -8.48 14.73 -27.16
C PRO A 59 -8.67 16.25 -27.32
N THR A 60 -9.23 16.70 -28.45
CA THR A 60 -9.25 18.10 -28.90
C THR A 60 -10.27 19.02 -28.21
N GLU A 61 -11.12 18.50 -27.31
CA GLU A 61 -12.15 19.31 -26.62
C GLU A 61 -11.67 20.02 -25.34
N GLN A 62 -10.46 19.70 -24.83
CA GLN A 62 -9.80 20.54 -23.84
C GLN A 62 -8.95 21.59 -24.56
N PRO A 63 -9.22 22.90 -24.39
CA PRO A 63 -8.20 23.90 -24.67
C PRO A 63 -7.02 23.61 -23.72
N PRO A 64 -5.78 23.44 -24.22
CA PRO A 64 -4.63 23.34 -23.33
C PRO A 64 -4.59 24.58 -22.43
N ALA A 65 -4.28 24.38 -21.15
CA ALA A 65 -4.27 25.43 -20.15
C ALA A 65 -3.12 26.43 -20.40
N THR A 66 -3.34 27.32 -21.37
CA THR A 66 -2.35 28.24 -21.91
C THR A 66 -2.26 29.49 -21.05
N GLY A 67 -1.22 29.56 -20.23
CA GLY A 67 -0.92 30.69 -19.35
C GLY A 67 -0.78 30.32 -17.87
N PRO A 68 -0.55 31.31 -17.00
CA PRO A 68 -0.36 31.12 -15.57
C PRO A 68 -1.57 30.45 -14.89
N VAL A 69 -1.32 29.72 -13.81
CA VAL A 69 -2.37 29.19 -12.94
C VAL A 69 -3.01 30.34 -12.17
N VAL A 70 -4.29 30.61 -12.39
CA VAL A 70 -5.07 31.51 -11.54
C VAL A 70 -5.48 30.76 -10.28
N GLY A 71 -5.24 31.33 -9.10
CA GLY A 71 -5.59 30.69 -7.82
C GLY A 71 -5.37 31.60 -6.61
N THR A 72 -5.92 31.18 -5.47
CA THR A 72 -5.69 31.84 -4.18
C THR A 72 -4.60 31.09 -3.40
N VAL A 73 -3.76 31.83 -2.69
CA VAL A 73 -2.70 31.28 -1.84
C VAL A 73 -2.56 32.18 -0.61
N ALA A 74 -2.55 31.60 0.59
CA ALA A 74 -2.52 32.35 1.84
C ALA A 74 -1.63 31.67 2.90
N PRO A 75 -0.88 32.41 3.73
CA PRO A 75 -0.09 31.83 4.81
C PRO A 75 -0.98 31.25 5.91
N VAL A 76 -0.65 30.06 6.40
CA VAL A 76 -1.32 29.45 7.55
C VAL A 76 -0.80 30.11 8.84
N PRO A 77 -1.69 30.62 9.72
CA PRO A 77 -1.28 31.20 11.00
C PRO A 77 -0.51 30.19 11.86
N ALA A 78 0.61 30.61 12.47
CA ALA A 78 1.44 29.73 13.30
C ALA A 78 0.69 29.10 14.48
N ALA A 79 -0.36 29.73 14.99
CA ALA A 79 -1.23 29.18 16.03
C ALA A 79 -2.04 27.94 15.60
N GLN A 80 -2.15 27.69 14.30
CA GLN A 80 -2.78 26.48 13.72
C GLN A 80 -1.76 25.35 13.45
N LEU A 81 -0.47 25.57 13.73
CA LEU A 81 0.62 24.65 13.41
C LEU A 81 1.39 24.24 14.67
N PRO A 82 0.89 23.25 15.42
CA PRO A 82 1.50 22.85 16.67
C PRO A 82 2.78 22.02 16.41
N GLU A 83 3.89 22.38 17.06
CA GLU A 83 5.13 21.59 17.01
C GLU A 83 4.99 20.36 17.92
N LEU A 84 4.54 19.23 17.34
CA LEU A 84 4.10 18.03 18.06
C LEU A 84 5.02 16.81 17.96
N ILE A 85 6.24 16.98 17.43
CA ILE A 85 7.32 16.02 17.64
C ILE A 85 8.37 16.67 18.53
N ASP A 86 8.58 16.09 19.70
CA ASP A 86 9.79 16.37 20.47
C ASP A 86 10.99 15.84 19.68
N LYS A 87 12.08 16.62 19.59
CA LYS A 87 13.34 16.16 18.99
C LYS A 87 13.75 14.79 19.55
N PRO A 88 14.52 13.97 18.80
CA PRO A 88 14.90 12.61 19.20
C PRO A 88 15.41 12.57 20.63
N LEU A 89 15.00 11.53 21.37
CA LEU A 89 15.36 11.44 22.78
C LEU A 89 16.88 11.27 22.91
N PRO A 90 17.52 11.85 23.93
CA PRO A 90 18.95 11.63 24.17
C PRO A 90 19.17 10.20 24.66
N VAL A 91 19.47 9.29 23.73
CA VAL A 91 19.70 7.87 24.00
C VAL A 91 21.17 7.53 23.74
N VAL A 92 21.79 6.77 24.64
CA VAL A 92 23.10 6.17 24.36
C VAL A 92 22.92 5.17 23.21
N PRO A 93 23.59 5.33 22.05
CA PRO A 93 23.41 4.42 20.94
C PRO A 93 23.69 2.97 21.37
N PRO A 94 22.83 2.00 21.03
CA PRO A 94 23.06 0.61 21.40
C PRO A 94 24.36 0.16 20.75
N VAL A 95 25.33 -0.21 21.58
CA VAL A 95 26.61 -0.74 21.11
C VAL A 95 26.31 -2.00 20.31
N LEU A 96 26.54 -1.95 18.99
CA LEU A 96 26.64 -3.15 18.19
C LEU A 96 27.81 -3.96 18.76
N SER A 97 27.56 -5.21 19.13
CA SER A 97 28.63 -6.08 19.59
C SER A 97 29.70 -6.19 18.51
N ALA A 98 30.93 -6.51 18.91
CA ALA A 98 32.01 -6.88 17.99
C ALA A 98 31.78 -8.27 17.37
N ALA A 99 30.54 -8.55 16.97
CA ALA A 99 30.18 -9.69 16.16
C ALA A 99 30.89 -9.58 14.80
N ASP A 100 31.17 -10.74 14.20
CA ASP A 100 31.68 -10.80 12.85
C ASP A 100 30.71 -10.08 11.90
N THR A 101 31.16 -8.98 11.30
CA THR A 101 30.35 -8.20 10.34
C THR A 101 29.95 -9.03 9.12
N ALA A 102 30.62 -10.14 8.82
CA ALA A 102 30.15 -11.09 7.83
C ALA A 102 28.83 -11.76 8.26
N THR A 103 28.64 -12.09 9.54
CA THR A 103 27.50 -12.90 10.02
C THR A 103 26.50 -12.18 10.93
N ALA A 104 26.73 -10.94 11.35
CA ALA A 104 25.78 -10.21 12.22
C ALA A 104 24.42 -9.94 11.53
N ARG A 105 23.30 -9.93 12.26
CA ARG A 105 21.98 -9.54 11.70
C ARG A 105 22.02 -8.15 11.04
N PHE A 106 22.58 -7.17 11.72
CA PHE A 106 22.76 -5.79 11.26
C PHE A 106 24.24 -5.39 11.25
N LEU A 107 24.61 -4.51 10.30
CA LEU A 107 25.96 -3.96 10.14
C LEU A 107 26.12 -2.59 10.81
N SER A 108 25.03 -1.87 11.03
CA SER A 108 25.03 -0.46 11.43
C SER A 108 23.74 -0.09 12.18
N VAL A 109 23.71 1.11 12.75
CA VAL A 109 22.48 1.79 13.16
C VAL A 109 22.21 2.88 12.12
N ALA A 110 20.96 3.04 11.69
CA ALA A 110 20.62 4.06 10.71
C ALA A 110 20.86 5.48 11.28
N PRO A 111 21.35 6.44 10.47
CA PRO A 111 21.40 7.83 10.88
C PRO A 111 19.98 8.38 11.06
N ASP A 112 19.79 9.31 11.98
CA ASP A 112 18.49 9.96 12.16
C ASP A 112 18.16 10.90 10.98
N THR A 113 16.88 11.25 10.85
CA THR A 113 16.37 12.24 9.90
C THR A 113 16.46 13.67 10.40
N PHE A 114 16.57 13.91 11.72
CA PHE A 114 16.73 15.25 12.32
C PHE A 114 18.15 15.83 12.19
N ASP A 115 18.82 15.57 11.06
CA ASP A 115 20.12 16.16 10.75
C ASP A 115 20.01 17.63 10.32
N THR A 116 21.11 18.38 10.37
CA THR A 116 21.08 19.82 10.08
C THR A 116 20.64 20.08 8.65
N GLY A 117 19.47 20.71 8.49
CA GLY A 117 18.91 21.10 7.21
C GLY A 117 19.82 22.04 6.42
N LYS A 118 19.81 21.88 5.10
CA LYS A 118 20.58 22.67 4.12
C LYS A 118 19.91 23.99 3.75
N TYR A 119 18.60 24.09 3.98
CA TYR A 119 17.71 25.16 3.51
C TYR A 119 16.80 25.66 4.64
N LYS A 120 16.34 26.91 4.54
CA LYS A 120 15.30 27.43 5.42
C LYS A 120 13.91 27.10 4.86
N SER A 121 13.05 26.51 5.68
CA SER A 121 11.65 26.28 5.28
C SER A 121 10.87 27.60 5.21
N SER A 122 10.09 27.77 4.15
CA SER A 122 9.04 28.79 4.08
C SER A 122 8.00 28.63 5.20
N LEU A 123 7.13 29.62 5.35
CA LEU A 123 5.80 29.43 5.96
C LEU A 123 5.03 28.30 5.24
N LEU A 124 4.06 27.69 5.92
CA LEU A 124 3.05 26.88 5.25
C LEU A 124 2.06 27.82 4.57
N PHE A 125 1.72 27.54 3.33
CA PHE A 125 0.66 28.23 2.62
C PHE A 125 -0.47 27.26 2.29
N THR A 126 -1.73 27.66 2.45
CA THR A 126 -2.84 26.98 1.77
C THR A 126 -2.96 27.51 0.34
N TYR A 127 -3.45 26.67 -0.58
CA TYR A 127 -3.69 27.02 -1.98
C TYR A 127 -5.07 26.54 -2.45
N GLU A 128 -5.67 27.23 -3.42
CA GLU A 128 -6.72 26.69 -4.32
C GLU A 128 -6.34 27.07 -5.77
N LEU A 129 -6.06 26.07 -6.61
CA LEU A 129 -5.47 26.23 -7.96
C LEU A 129 -6.46 25.84 -9.09
N GLY A 130 -7.76 25.89 -8.79
CA GLY A 130 -8.85 25.51 -9.70
C GLY A 130 -9.62 24.30 -9.18
N ARG A 131 -10.30 23.59 -10.09
CA ARG A 131 -11.16 22.43 -9.81
C ARG A 131 -10.86 21.28 -10.76
N VAL A 132 -11.27 20.08 -10.40
CA VAL A 132 -11.24 18.89 -11.25
C VAL A 132 -12.57 18.16 -11.15
N PHE A 133 -13.12 17.74 -12.29
CA PHE A 133 -14.24 16.81 -12.31
C PHE A 133 -13.71 15.39 -12.05
N VAL A 134 -14.23 14.71 -11.02
CA VAL A 134 -13.80 13.37 -10.61
C VAL A 134 -14.95 12.38 -10.55
N GLN A 135 -14.65 11.10 -10.69
CA GLN A 135 -15.62 10.01 -10.75
C GLN A 135 -15.18 8.79 -9.92
N PRO A 136 -16.13 7.97 -9.43
CA PRO A 136 -15.83 6.72 -8.75
C PRO A 136 -15.30 5.64 -9.70
N ALA A 137 -14.85 4.52 -9.13
CA ALA A 137 -14.46 3.35 -9.91
C ALA A 137 -15.66 2.53 -10.38
N ASP A 138 -15.61 2.14 -11.65
CA ASP A 138 -16.64 1.41 -12.39
C ASP A 138 -17.02 0.05 -11.74
N SER A 139 -16.11 -0.53 -10.95
CA SER A 139 -16.12 -1.94 -10.52
C SER A 139 -16.68 -2.24 -9.12
N ILE A 140 -16.97 -1.24 -8.29
CA ILE A 140 -17.38 -1.49 -6.89
C ILE A 140 -18.88 -1.66 -6.76
N GLU A 141 -19.32 -2.70 -6.03
CA GLU A 141 -20.62 -2.70 -5.36
C GLU A 141 -20.53 -1.78 -4.13
N ALA A 142 -21.11 -0.58 -4.21
CA ALA A 142 -21.20 0.27 -3.04
C ALA A 142 -22.22 -0.32 -2.06
N LYS A 143 -22.05 -0.01 -0.77
CA LYS A 143 -23.10 -0.27 0.24
C LYS A 143 -24.23 0.75 0.18
N ASP A 144 -24.15 1.72 -0.72
CA ASP A 144 -25.19 2.71 -1.00
C ASP A 144 -26.18 2.16 -2.05
N PRO A 145 -27.46 2.00 -1.71
CA PRO A 145 -28.50 1.62 -2.66
C PRO A 145 -28.68 2.60 -3.82
N GLU A 146 -28.39 3.89 -3.64
CA GLU A 146 -28.51 4.91 -4.70
C GLU A 146 -27.40 4.77 -5.75
N TYR A 147 -26.13 4.67 -5.32
CA TYR A 147 -25.01 4.36 -6.21
C TYR A 147 -25.20 3.02 -6.94
N GLU A 148 -25.64 1.97 -6.24
CA GLU A 148 -25.91 0.69 -6.90
C GLU A 148 -27.10 0.76 -7.86
N LEU A 149 -28.09 1.61 -7.59
CA LEU A 149 -29.18 1.88 -8.54
C LEU A 149 -28.68 2.67 -9.76
N ALA A 150 -27.81 3.66 -9.56
CA ALA A 150 -27.18 4.43 -10.62
C ALA A 150 -26.31 3.55 -11.52
N LYS A 151 -25.38 2.80 -10.92
CA LYS A 151 -24.50 1.84 -11.60
C LYS A 151 -25.27 0.80 -12.41
N ARG A 152 -26.30 0.15 -11.83
CA ARG A 152 -27.16 -0.82 -12.54
C ARG A 152 -27.97 -0.20 -13.69
N LYS A 153 -28.19 1.12 -13.67
CA LYS A 153 -28.88 1.87 -14.74
C LYS A 153 -27.92 2.54 -15.73
N GLY A 154 -26.60 2.46 -15.53
CA GLY A 154 -25.61 3.18 -16.34
C GLY A 154 -25.62 4.70 -16.17
N ILE A 155 -26.17 5.20 -15.06
CA ILE A 155 -26.28 6.63 -14.72
C ILE A 155 -24.87 7.17 -14.38
N PRO A 156 -24.36 8.18 -15.11
CA PRO A 156 -23.05 8.77 -14.80
C PRO A 156 -23.03 9.45 -13.43
N PHE A 157 -22.06 9.07 -12.59
CA PHE A 157 -21.83 9.67 -11.27
C PHE A 157 -20.56 10.53 -11.29
N GLY A 158 -20.51 11.61 -10.52
CA GLY A 158 -19.39 12.57 -10.53
C GLY A 158 -19.48 13.68 -9.47
N LEU A 159 -18.36 14.38 -9.26
CA LEU A 159 -18.15 15.46 -8.27
C LEU A 159 -17.17 16.50 -8.83
N ILE A 160 -17.26 17.77 -8.41
CA ILE A 160 -16.34 18.84 -8.85
C ILE A 160 -15.45 19.24 -7.66
N ALA A 161 -14.36 18.49 -7.47
CA ALA A 161 -13.45 18.68 -6.35
C ALA A 161 -12.54 19.91 -6.57
N PRO A 162 -12.31 20.77 -5.56
CA PRO A 162 -11.32 21.82 -5.62
C PRO A 162 -9.90 21.22 -5.59
N ILE A 163 -9.00 21.75 -6.42
CA ILE A 163 -7.57 21.43 -6.38
C ILE A 163 -6.94 22.34 -5.32
N ARG A 164 -7.10 21.94 -4.05
CA ARG A 164 -6.68 22.74 -2.89
C ARG A 164 -5.89 21.90 -1.88
N GLY A 165 -5.27 22.57 -0.91
CA GLY A 165 -4.40 21.91 0.07
C GLY A 165 -3.40 22.88 0.69
N SER A 166 -2.28 22.36 1.19
CA SER A 166 -1.16 23.14 1.73
C SER A 166 0.17 22.85 1.05
N ILE A 167 1.10 23.81 1.09
CA ILE A 167 2.42 23.72 0.44
C ILE A 167 3.49 24.45 1.26
N ARG A 168 4.69 23.84 1.33
CA ARG A 168 5.95 24.48 1.75
C ARG A 168 7.02 24.27 0.70
N TYR A 169 8.00 25.16 0.69
CA TYR A 169 9.17 25.12 -0.18
C TYR A 169 10.38 25.78 0.49
N PRO A 170 11.62 25.51 0.02
CA PRO A 170 12.81 26.20 0.52
C PRO A 170 12.70 27.70 0.25
N GLU A 171 13.01 28.57 1.21
CA GLU A 171 13.03 30.03 0.95
C GLU A 171 14.01 30.38 -0.18
N GLU A 172 15.02 29.56 -0.37
CA GLU A 172 16.02 29.64 -1.42
C GLU A 172 15.46 29.45 -2.84
N VAL A 173 14.20 29.04 -3.05
CA VAL A 173 13.60 28.99 -4.40
C VAL A 173 13.65 30.33 -5.13
N VAL A 174 13.70 31.46 -4.40
CA VAL A 174 13.79 32.81 -4.97
C VAL A 174 15.15 33.11 -5.63
N LYS A 175 16.17 32.26 -5.44
CA LYS A 175 17.50 32.46 -6.02
C LYS A 175 17.48 32.21 -7.53
N GLY A 176 18.18 33.03 -8.30
CA GLY A 176 18.36 32.87 -9.75
C GLY A 176 19.40 31.80 -10.15
N ASP A 177 19.66 30.82 -9.29
CA ASP A 177 20.75 29.82 -9.41
C ASP A 177 20.44 28.63 -10.32
N GLY A 178 19.25 28.58 -10.93
CA GLY A 178 18.79 27.44 -11.74
C GLY A 178 18.49 26.16 -10.95
N ALA A 179 18.55 26.17 -9.62
CA ALA A 179 18.28 24.99 -8.80
C ALA A 179 16.83 24.50 -8.98
N LYS A 180 16.68 23.17 -9.09
CA LYS A 180 15.38 22.49 -9.08
C LYS A 180 15.24 21.58 -7.87
N TYR A 181 14.06 21.58 -7.29
CA TYR A 181 13.73 20.94 -6.03
C TYR A 181 12.80 19.75 -6.28
N PRO A 182 13.13 18.54 -5.77
CA PRO A 182 12.22 17.40 -5.74
C PRO A 182 10.86 17.76 -5.16
N LEU A 183 9.82 17.11 -5.66
CA LEU A 183 8.45 17.28 -5.18
C LEU A 183 8.03 16.06 -4.38
N ILE A 184 7.43 16.27 -3.22
CA ILE A 184 6.75 15.23 -2.43
C ILE A 184 5.29 15.66 -2.23
N VAL A 185 4.35 14.79 -2.55
CA VAL A 185 2.91 15.07 -2.40
C VAL A 185 2.26 14.09 -1.42
N PHE A 186 1.66 14.65 -0.38
CA PHE A 186 0.88 13.96 0.65
C PHE A 186 -0.61 13.99 0.32
N LEU A 187 -1.34 12.95 0.72
CA LEU A 187 -2.79 12.84 0.51
C LEU A 187 -3.44 12.18 1.72
N HIS A 188 -4.27 12.93 2.43
CA HIS A 188 -4.95 12.40 3.62
C HIS A 188 -6.11 11.46 3.26
N GLY A 189 -6.50 10.65 4.24
CA GLY A 189 -7.65 9.75 4.14
C GLY A 189 -8.95 10.38 4.63
N GLN A 190 -9.87 9.51 5.03
CA GLN A 190 -11.15 9.94 5.58
C GLN A 190 -10.96 10.49 7.00
N HIS A 191 -11.38 11.72 7.23
CA HIS A 191 -11.74 12.19 8.56
C HIS A 191 -12.84 13.25 8.42
N ASN A 192 -13.77 13.32 9.37
CA ASN A 192 -14.91 14.22 9.29
C ASN A 192 -14.67 15.47 10.14
N GLY A 193 -14.59 16.64 9.51
CA GLY A 193 -14.50 17.93 10.21
C GLY A 193 -13.08 18.42 10.56
N ASP A 194 -12.07 17.57 10.41
CA ASP A 194 -10.66 17.93 10.66
C ASP A 194 -9.99 18.51 9.42
N VAL A 195 -9.11 19.51 9.62
CA VAL A 195 -8.33 20.17 8.55
C VAL A 195 -7.16 19.28 8.10
N SER A 196 -7.50 18.11 7.60
CA SER A 196 -6.63 16.91 7.53
C SER A 196 -5.34 17.10 6.71
N HIS A 197 -5.33 18.03 5.74
CA HIS A 197 -4.17 18.37 4.92
C HIS A 197 -3.09 19.18 5.68
N LEU A 198 -3.36 19.66 6.89
CA LEU A 198 -2.36 20.25 7.79
C LEU A 198 -1.65 19.19 8.65
N GLY A 199 -2.25 18.00 8.79
CA GLY A 199 -1.84 16.94 9.73
C GLY A 199 -0.42 16.38 9.56
N TYR A 200 0.23 16.66 8.43
CA TYR A 200 1.54 16.13 8.04
C TYR A 200 2.60 17.23 7.94
N ASP A 201 2.30 18.45 8.40
CA ASP A 201 3.19 19.61 8.32
C ASP A 201 4.57 19.35 8.97
N TYR A 202 4.60 18.55 10.04
CA TYR A 202 5.83 18.16 10.73
C TYR A 202 6.79 17.38 9.82
N LEU A 203 6.28 16.49 8.96
CA LEU A 203 7.09 15.77 7.96
C LEU A 203 7.56 16.74 6.88
N GLY A 204 6.65 17.57 6.39
CA GLY A 204 6.89 18.50 5.30
C GLY A 204 7.91 19.58 5.66
N LYS A 205 7.84 20.15 6.86
CA LYS A 205 8.78 21.15 7.38
C LYS A 205 10.21 20.61 7.39
N ASP A 206 10.44 19.40 7.89
CA ASP A 206 11.77 18.76 7.89
C ASP A 206 12.27 18.51 6.46
N LEU A 207 11.47 17.83 5.63
CA LEU A 207 11.80 17.56 4.22
C LEU A 207 12.16 18.84 3.47
N VAL A 208 11.43 19.94 3.70
CA VAL A 208 11.75 21.23 3.05
C VAL A 208 13.14 21.73 3.44
N THR A 209 13.58 21.58 4.69
CA THR A 209 14.95 21.94 5.08
C THR A 209 16.02 21.10 4.38
N GLN A 210 15.66 19.92 3.86
CA GLN A 210 16.53 19.05 3.08
C GLN A 210 16.53 19.35 1.57
N GLY A 211 15.66 20.27 1.12
CA GLY A 211 15.61 20.79 -0.25
C GLY A 211 14.45 20.25 -1.08
N TYR A 212 13.30 20.00 -0.49
CA TYR A 212 12.10 19.48 -1.17
C TYR A 212 10.99 20.54 -1.19
N VAL A 213 10.22 20.57 -2.27
CA VAL A 213 8.88 21.18 -2.25
C VAL A 213 7.92 20.11 -1.75
N VAL A 214 7.13 20.44 -0.73
CA VAL A 214 6.18 19.49 -0.12
C VAL A 214 4.78 20.06 -0.21
N VAL A 215 3.86 19.25 -0.75
CA VAL A 215 2.45 19.57 -0.97
C VAL A 215 1.62 18.57 -0.18
N SER A 216 0.53 19.00 0.45
CA SER A 216 -0.46 18.13 1.08
C SER A 216 -1.85 18.46 0.54
N ILE A 217 -2.48 17.49 -0.12
CA ILE A 217 -3.77 17.66 -0.79
C ILE A 217 -4.90 17.61 0.22
N ASP A 218 -5.81 18.57 0.14
CA ASP A 218 -7.13 18.53 0.78
C ASP A 218 -8.07 17.68 -0.08
N ALA A 219 -8.60 16.62 0.51
CA ALA A 219 -9.56 15.72 -0.08
C ALA A 219 -10.91 15.75 0.66
N ASP A 220 -11.22 16.79 1.44
CA ASP A 220 -12.42 16.84 2.27
C ASP A 220 -13.72 16.89 1.46
N THR A 221 -13.70 17.50 0.28
CA THR A 221 -14.81 17.39 -0.69
C THR A 221 -15.09 15.93 -1.06
N ILE A 222 -14.05 15.09 -1.17
CA ILE A 222 -14.20 13.65 -1.37
C ILE A 222 -14.58 12.95 -0.05
N ASN A 223 -14.11 13.41 1.11
CA ASN A 223 -14.49 12.83 2.40
C ASN A 223 -15.99 12.96 2.68
N MET A 224 -16.55 14.15 2.45
CA MET A 224 -17.99 14.43 2.57
C MET A 224 -18.81 13.68 1.52
N SER A 225 -18.15 13.13 0.49
CA SER A 225 -18.78 12.39 -0.61
C SER A 225 -18.90 10.86 -0.38
N MET A 226 -18.60 10.38 0.84
CA MET A 226 -18.55 8.94 1.12
C MET A 226 -19.91 8.22 1.17
N GLN A 227 -21.02 8.94 1.37
CA GLN A 227 -22.35 8.32 1.44
C GLN A 227 -22.80 7.69 0.11
N THR A 228 -22.17 8.02 -1.01
CA THR A 228 -22.58 7.58 -2.36
C THR A 228 -21.48 6.87 -3.16
N GLY A 229 -20.46 6.33 -2.50
CA GLY A 229 -19.44 5.51 -3.18
C GLY A 229 -18.42 6.25 -4.07
N MET A 230 -18.40 7.60 -4.10
CA MET A 230 -17.39 8.40 -4.85
C MET A 230 -15.95 7.96 -4.55
N ASP A 231 -15.68 7.70 -3.28
CA ASP A 231 -14.38 7.26 -2.80
C ASP A 231 -14.20 5.72 -2.85
N GLY A 232 -15.05 5.04 -3.62
CA GLY A 232 -14.85 3.66 -4.04
C GLY A 232 -13.57 3.53 -4.86
N ALA A 233 -12.70 2.60 -4.44
CA ALA A 233 -11.36 2.36 -5.00
C ALA A 233 -10.41 3.56 -4.89
N ASN A 234 -10.84 4.63 -4.23
CA ASN A 234 -10.14 5.91 -4.21
C ASN A 234 -9.82 6.47 -5.62
N ARG A 235 -10.64 6.17 -6.65
CA ARG A 235 -10.44 6.72 -8.00
C ARG A 235 -10.58 8.24 -8.02
N GLY A 236 -11.57 8.79 -7.33
CA GLY A 236 -11.72 10.24 -7.22
C GLY A 236 -10.50 10.91 -6.59
N ARG A 237 -9.91 10.30 -5.54
CA ARG A 237 -8.67 10.79 -4.91
C ARG A 237 -7.45 10.65 -5.83
N ALA A 238 -7.34 9.56 -6.58
CA ALA A 238 -6.26 9.37 -7.55
C ALA A 238 -6.34 10.41 -8.69
N GLN A 239 -7.55 10.71 -9.18
CA GLN A 239 -7.78 11.79 -10.14
C GLN A 239 -7.43 13.17 -9.55
N LEU A 240 -7.81 13.44 -8.29
CA LEU A 240 -7.41 14.67 -7.60
C LEU A 240 -5.89 14.80 -7.44
N MET A 241 -5.18 13.71 -7.13
CA MET A 241 -3.72 13.65 -7.07
C MET A 241 -3.09 14.00 -8.42
N LEU A 242 -3.53 13.36 -9.50
CA LEU A 242 -3.01 13.61 -10.85
C LEU A 242 -3.30 15.04 -11.31
N ALA A 243 -4.51 15.57 -11.09
CA ALA A 243 -4.86 16.95 -11.40
C ALA A 243 -4.07 17.97 -10.58
N THR A 244 -3.76 17.67 -9.31
CA THR A 244 -2.87 18.51 -8.48
C THR A 244 -1.48 18.56 -9.08
N LEU A 245 -0.92 17.41 -9.48
CA LEU A 245 0.39 17.35 -10.13
C LEU A 245 0.39 18.13 -11.45
N ASP A 246 -0.68 18.05 -12.25
CA ASP A 246 -0.81 18.80 -13.50
C ASP A 246 -0.88 20.31 -13.26
N LYS A 247 -1.54 20.75 -12.18
CA LYS A 247 -1.52 22.16 -11.76
C LYS A 247 -0.14 22.60 -11.28
N LEU A 248 0.59 21.78 -10.54
CA LEU A 248 1.97 22.08 -10.15
C LEU A 248 2.90 22.12 -11.38
N ARG A 249 2.68 21.26 -12.38
CA ARG A 249 3.39 21.29 -13.67
C ARG A 249 3.12 22.61 -14.39
N GLN A 250 1.84 23.03 -14.45
CA GLN A 250 1.45 24.34 -15.01
C GLN A 250 2.10 25.50 -14.23
N VAL A 251 2.12 25.51 -12.89
CA VAL A 251 2.83 26.52 -12.08
C VAL A 251 4.32 26.56 -12.42
N ASN A 252 4.97 25.40 -12.57
CA ASN A 252 6.37 25.31 -12.94
C ASN A 252 6.66 25.86 -14.36
N GLU A 253 5.76 25.66 -15.31
CA GLU A 253 5.93 26.09 -16.70
C GLU A 253 5.60 27.58 -16.90
N THR A 254 4.44 28.03 -16.40
CA THR A 254 3.87 29.34 -16.72
C THR A 254 3.83 30.31 -15.53
N GLY A 255 3.86 29.81 -14.30
CA GLY A 255 3.75 30.59 -13.06
C GLY A 255 2.36 30.53 -12.44
N GLN A 256 2.16 31.28 -11.35
CA GLN A 256 0.88 31.40 -10.64
C GLN A 256 0.50 32.89 -10.52
N VAL A 257 -0.77 33.20 -10.71
CA VAL A 257 -1.32 34.56 -10.55
C VAL A 257 -2.50 34.59 -9.60
N ASP A 258 -2.67 35.71 -8.92
CA ASP A 258 -3.82 35.99 -8.06
C ASP A 258 -5.10 36.27 -8.88
N GLY A 259 -6.22 36.51 -8.18
CA GLY A 259 -7.50 36.86 -8.82
C GLY A 259 -7.53 38.20 -9.57
N TYR A 260 -6.46 39.00 -9.49
CA TYR A 260 -6.29 40.27 -10.19
C TYR A 260 -5.28 40.17 -11.36
N GLY A 261 -4.66 39.00 -11.56
CA GLY A 261 -3.66 38.76 -12.60
C GLY A 261 -2.23 39.14 -12.22
N ASN A 262 -1.97 39.53 -10.95
CA ASN A 262 -0.61 39.79 -10.48
C ASN A 262 0.11 38.47 -10.17
N PRO A 263 1.46 38.43 -10.20
CA PRO A 263 2.23 37.28 -9.72
C PRO A 263 1.84 36.90 -8.29
N GLY A 264 1.30 35.69 -8.12
CA GLY A 264 0.90 35.15 -6.82
C GLY A 264 2.06 34.53 -6.06
N ILE A 265 1.81 34.09 -4.82
CA ILE A 265 2.83 33.54 -3.91
C ILE A 265 3.62 32.39 -4.55
N LEU A 266 2.95 31.49 -5.29
CA LEU A 266 3.61 30.33 -5.91
C LEU A 266 4.32 30.65 -7.23
N ASN A 267 4.29 31.90 -7.71
CA ASN A 267 5.05 32.28 -8.90
C ASN A 267 6.56 32.09 -8.73
N VAL A 268 7.07 32.09 -7.49
CA VAL A 268 8.47 31.79 -7.17
C VAL A 268 8.89 30.36 -7.54
N LEU A 269 7.93 29.45 -7.77
CA LEU A 269 8.18 28.06 -8.16
C LEU A 269 8.30 27.86 -9.68
N LYS A 270 8.15 28.93 -10.48
CA LYS A 270 8.30 28.86 -11.94
C LYS A 270 9.72 28.44 -12.33
N GLY A 271 9.84 27.31 -13.02
CA GLY A 271 11.10 26.68 -13.43
C GLY A 271 11.84 25.94 -12.30
N LYS A 272 11.25 25.81 -11.10
CA LYS A 272 11.91 25.30 -9.89
C LYS A 272 11.51 23.89 -9.47
N LEU A 273 10.46 23.30 -10.05
CA LEU A 273 10.01 21.95 -9.67
C LEU A 273 10.73 20.87 -10.48
N ASP A 274 11.17 19.82 -9.79
CA ASP A 274 11.78 18.63 -10.38
C ASP A 274 10.79 17.45 -10.41
N PHE A 275 10.13 17.26 -11.55
CA PHE A 275 9.20 16.15 -11.78
C PHE A 275 9.89 14.81 -12.09
N ASP A 276 11.22 14.78 -12.30
CA ASP A 276 11.99 13.54 -12.39
C ASP A 276 12.36 12.99 -11.01
N ARG A 277 12.25 13.81 -9.94
CA ARG A 277 12.37 13.41 -8.53
C ARG A 277 11.05 13.67 -7.78
N LEU A 278 10.03 12.90 -8.13
CA LEU A 278 8.69 12.96 -7.56
C LEU A 278 8.41 11.82 -6.57
N GLY A 279 8.05 12.14 -5.33
CA GLY A 279 7.55 11.20 -4.32
C GLY A 279 6.06 11.42 -4.02
N ILE A 280 5.35 10.36 -3.66
CA ILE A 280 3.96 10.44 -3.20
C ILE A 280 3.74 9.64 -1.92
N MET A 281 2.92 10.14 -1.02
CA MET A 281 2.49 9.45 0.19
C MET A 281 1.01 9.68 0.44
N GLY A 282 0.34 8.69 1.01
CA GLY A 282 -1.03 8.87 1.47
C GLY A 282 -1.32 8.06 2.72
N HIS A 283 -2.27 8.56 3.51
CA HIS A 283 -2.70 7.94 4.77
C HIS A 283 -4.10 7.35 4.64
N SER A 284 -4.36 6.18 5.23
CA SER A 284 -5.69 5.57 5.29
C SER A 284 -6.27 5.35 3.89
N ARG A 285 -7.43 5.92 3.60
CA ARG A 285 -8.00 6.00 2.24
C ARG A 285 -7.06 6.66 1.23
N GLY A 286 -6.39 7.75 1.61
CA GLY A 286 -5.32 8.36 0.81
C GLY A 286 -4.17 7.40 0.52
N GLY A 287 -3.85 6.49 1.44
CA GLY A 287 -2.87 5.43 1.23
C GLY A 287 -3.30 4.43 0.15
N MET A 288 -4.59 4.08 0.11
CA MET A 288 -5.16 3.32 -1.01
C MET A 288 -5.08 4.09 -2.33
N ALA A 289 -5.37 5.39 -2.28
CA ALA A 289 -5.35 6.28 -3.44
C ALA A 289 -3.96 6.35 -4.09
N ILE A 290 -2.87 6.18 -3.34
CA ILE A 290 -1.52 6.08 -3.89
C ILE A 290 -1.40 4.88 -4.84
N GLY A 291 -1.81 3.68 -4.42
CA GLY A 291 -1.80 2.50 -5.30
C GLY A 291 -2.68 2.69 -6.54
N THR A 292 -3.87 3.28 -6.38
CA THR A 292 -4.76 3.63 -7.50
C THR A 292 -4.14 4.69 -8.43
N THR A 293 -3.42 5.67 -7.89
CA THR A 293 -2.73 6.73 -8.65
C THR A 293 -1.63 6.12 -9.52
N LEU A 294 -0.82 5.22 -8.98
CA LEU A 294 0.26 4.57 -9.73
C LEU A 294 -0.28 3.82 -10.95
N LEU A 295 -1.34 3.03 -10.77
CA LEU A 295 -1.98 2.27 -11.85
C LEU A 295 -2.67 3.17 -12.88
N GLN A 296 -3.35 4.26 -12.45
CA GLN A 296 -4.02 5.18 -13.38
C GLN A 296 -3.03 6.07 -14.14
N ASN A 297 -1.90 6.43 -13.53
CA ASN A 297 -0.90 7.30 -14.14
C ASN A 297 -0.30 6.71 -15.43
N VAL A 298 -0.08 5.39 -15.49
CA VAL A 298 0.52 4.69 -16.66
C VAL A 298 -0.16 5.07 -17.97
N ALA A 299 -1.51 5.08 -17.98
CA ALA A 299 -2.32 5.43 -19.14
C ALA A 299 -3.02 6.79 -18.99
N ARG A 300 -2.63 7.60 -18.00
CA ARG A 300 -3.31 8.86 -17.62
C ARG A 300 -4.84 8.70 -17.47
N LYS A 301 -5.30 7.55 -16.98
CA LYS A 301 -6.74 7.21 -16.93
C LYS A 301 -7.49 8.14 -15.95
N GLY A 302 -8.15 9.13 -16.52
CA GLY A 302 -8.82 10.21 -15.78
C GLY A 302 -10.34 10.27 -16.00
N THR A 303 -10.81 11.51 -16.00
CA THR A 303 -12.10 12.00 -16.52
C THR A 303 -11.84 12.85 -17.77
N THR A 304 -12.90 13.14 -18.53
CA THR A 304 -12.93 13.97 -19.73
C THR A 304 -14.04 15.03 -19.68
N PHE A 305 -14.05 15.96 -20.64
CA PHE A 305 -15.18 16.87 -20.84
C PHE A 305 -16.48 16.13 -21.19
N THR A 306 -16.40 15.04 -21.95
CA THR A 306 -17.54 14.17 -22.27
C THR A 306 -18.16 13.56 -21.02
N ASP A 307 -17.34 13.15 -20.04
CA ASP A 307 -17.85 12.60 -18.77
C ASP A 307 -18.62 13.66 -17.97
N LEU A 308 -18.11 14.91 -17.93
CA LEU A 308 -18.83 16.03 -17.32
C LEU A 308 -20.14 16.32 -18.05
N LYS A 309 -20.13 16.34 -19.39
CA LYS A 309 -21.34 16.54 -20.22
C LYS A 309 -22.40 15.49 -19.92
N ASN A 310 -22.01 14.22 -19.86
CA ASN A 310 -22.91 13.10 -19.57
C ASN A 310 -23.47 13.17 -18.15
N TYR A 311 -22.64 13.50 -17.16
CA TYR A 311 -23.06 13.73 -15.78
C TYR A 311 -24.04 14.90 -15.65
N VAL A 312 -23.77 16.03 -16.31
CA VAL A 312 -24.63 17.24 -16.27
C VAL A 312 -25.99 16.96 -16.92
N ALA A 313 -26.03 16.23 -18.03
CA ALA A 313 -27.27 15.81 -18.68
C ALA A 313 -28.12 14.93 -17.74
N GLU A 314 -27.54 13.87 -17.19
CA GLU A 314 -28.25 12.93 -16.33
C GLU A 314 -28.71 13.58 -15.02
N ALA A 315 -27.82 14.30 -14.32
CA ALA A 315 -28.16 14.95 -13.08
C ALA A 315 -29.22 16.05 -13.25
N ARG A 316 -29.33 16.67 -14.44
CA ARG A 316 -30.43 17.59 -14.78
C ARG A 316 -31.76 16.86 -15.01
N ALA A 317 -31.74 15.72 -15.70
CA ALA A 317 -32.93 14.90 -15.94
C ALA A 317 -33.46 14.29 -14.63
N SER A 318 -32.58 13.70 -13.81
CA SER A 318 -32.92 13.04 -12.56
C SER A 318 -33.53 13.97 -11.49
N LEU A 319 -33.29 15.29 -11.54
CA LEU A 319 -34.05 16.25 -10.75
C LEU A 319 -35.55 16.19 -11.04
N ILE A 320 -35.92 16.31 -12.31
CA ILE A 320 -37.32 16.47 -12.75
C ILE A 320 -38.06 15.14 -12.59
N ASN A 321 -37.35 14.04 -12.77
CA ASN A 321 -37.85 12.69 -12.55
C ASN A 321 -38.00 12.32 -11.05
N PHE A 322 -37.54 13.16 -10.13
CA PHE A 322 -37.41 12.86 -8.69
C PHE A 322 -36.65 11.55 -8.41
N SER A 323 -35.81 11.09 -9.36
CA SER A 323 -35.09 9.82 -9.35
C SER A 323 -33.64 9.99 -8.90
N TYR A 324 -33.45 10.84 -7.89
CA TYR A 324 -32.17 11.39 -7.49
C TYR A 324 -31.16 10.34 -7.03
N THR A 325 -29.91 10.41 -7.52
CA THR A 325 -28.82 9.45 -7.23
C THR A 325 -27.41 10.08 -7.41
N GLY A 326 -27.17 11.35 -7.01
CA GLY A 326 -25.94 12.11 -7.37
C GLY A 326 -25.40 13.13 -6.36
N TYR A 327 -24.39 13.92 -6.76
CA TYR A 327 -23.83 15.09 -6.01
C TYR A 327 -24.32 16.46 -6.52
N PHE A 328 -25.61 16.56 -6.82
CA PHE A 328 -26.24 17.79 -7.30
C PHE A 328 -26.13 18.97 -6.32
N HIS A 329 -26.02 18.71 -5.02
CA HIS A 329 -25.86 19.80 -4.02
C HIS A 329 -24.58 20.62 -4.22
N GLU A 330 -23.58 20.12 -4.97
CA GLU A 330 -22.45 20.96 -5.39
C GLU A 330 -22.76 21.80 -6.62
N MET A 331 -23.59 21.29 -7.55
CA MET A 331 -23.88 21.98 -8.81
C MET A 331 -24.65 23.29 -8.63
N VAL A 332 -25.35 23.50 -7.52
CA VAL A 332 -25.95 24.82 -7.21
C VAL A 332 -24.90 25.93 -7.03
N ASN A 333 -23.65 25.57 -6.73
CA ASN A 333 -22.52 26.51 -6.70
C ASN A 333 -22.02 26.88 -8.12
N TYR A 334 -22.52 26.20 -9.16
CA TYR A 334 -22.10 26.35 -10.56
C TYR A 334 -23.29 26.65 -11.49
N PRO A 335 -24.06 27.74 -11.27
CA PRO A 335 -25.30 28.04 -12.03
C PRO A 335 -25.13 28.12 -13.56
N ASP A 336 -23.95 28.50 -14.07
CA ASP A 336 -23.69 28.51 -15.52
C ASP A 336 -23.68 27.10 -16.13
N ILE A 337 -23.37 26.05 -15.34
CA ILE A 337 -23.48 24.65 -15.77
C ILE A 337 -24.95 24.27 -15.98
N PHE A 338 -25.86 24.72 -15.12
CA PHE A 338 -27.30 24.51 -15.32
C PHE A 338 -27.85 25.29 -16.51
N ALA A 339 -27.38 26.52 -16.72
CA ALA A 339 -27.77 27.34 -17.86
C ALA A 339 -27.33 26.74 -19.22
N ALA A 340 -26.39 25.79 -19.20
CA ALA A 340 -26.01 25.01 -20.38
C ALA A 340 -26.97 23.84 -20.69
N THR A 341 -28.03 23.60 -19.91
CA THR A 341 -28.93 22.45 -20.09
C THR A 341 -30.33 22.83 -20.59
N THR A 342 -30.90 22.00 -21.46
CA THR A 342 -32.32 22.08 -21.87
C THR A 342 -33.02 20.75 -21.60
N THR A 343 -34.19 20.77 -20.98
CA THR A 343 -34.90 19.57 -20.54
C THR A 343 -36.19 19.35 -21.31
N THR A 344 -36.44 18.11 -21.74
CA THR A 344 -37.65 17.70 -22.46
C THR A 344 -38.31 16.52 -21.75
N THR A 345 -39.61 16.62 -21.46
CA THR A 345 -40.39 15.52 -20.91
C THR A 345 -40.95 14.66 -22.05
N ASN A 346 -40.62 13.38 -22.04
CA ASN A 346 -41.07 12.39 -23.00
C ASN A 346 -42.53 11.98 -22.74
N ALA A 347 -43.14 11.29 -23.71
CA ALA A 347 -44.53 10.82 -23.63
C ALA A 347 -44.78 9.80 -22.50
N ASP A 348 -43.73 9.17 -21.94
CA ASP A 348 -43.80 8.29 -20.77
C ASP A 348 -43.69 9.04 -19.42
N GLY A 349 -43.67 10.38 -19.46
CA GLY A 349 -43.54 11.25 -18.29
C GLY A 349 -42.11 11.45 -17.81
N LYS A 350 -41.09 10.81 -18.41
CA LYS A 350 -39.70 11.01 -18.01
C LYS A 350 -39.06 12.21 -18.70
N ALA A 351 -38.43 13.07 -17.92
CA ALA A 351 -37.50 14.08 -18.41
C ALA A 351 -36.20 13.46 -18.92
N THR A 352 -35.70 14.02 -20.01
CA THR A 352 -34.33 13.91 -20.50
C THR A 352 -33.73 15.31 -20.58
N ALA A 353 -32.39 15.43 -20.62
CA ALA A 353 -31.73 16.71 -20.81
C ALA A 353 -30.69 16.64 -21.94
N THR A 354 -30.61 17.71 -22.72
CA THR A 354 -29.54 17.98 -23.68
C THR A 354 -28.64 19.09 -23.14
N VAL A 355 -27.37 19.09 -23.59
CA VAL A 355 -26.34 20.04 -23.13
C VAL A 355 -25.85 20.87 -24.31
N ASP A 356 -25.87 22.19 -24.13
CA ASP A 356 -25.18 23.15 -24.97
C ASP A 356 -23.68 23.12 -24.63
N GLU A 357 -22.91 22.42 -25.46
CA GLU A 357 -21.50 22.15 -25.20
C GLU A 357 -20.66 23.42 -25.14
N ALA A 358 -20.96 24.42 -25.96
CA ALA A 358 -20.26 25.70 -25.97
C ALA A 358 -20.48 26.47 -24.65
N LYS A 359 -21.73 26.48 -24.13
CA LYS A 359 -22.01 27.04 -22.80
C LYS A 359 -21.35 26.24 -21.68
N LEU A 360 -21.35 24.91 -21.75
CA LEU A 360 -20.70 24.08 -20.73
C LEU A 360 -19.17 24.24 -20.74
N GLN A 361 -18.53 24.36 -21.91
CA GLN A 361 -17.10 24.69 -22.03
C GLN A 361 -16.79 26.08 -21.44
N ALA A 362 -17.64 27.08 -21.72
CA ALA A 362 -17.50 28.41 -21.15
C ALA A 362 -17.66 28.41 -19.61
N ALA A 363 -18.62 27.64 -19.07
CA ALA A 363 -18.81 27.45 -17.64
C ALA A 363 -17.63 26.72 -16.99
N ALA A 364 -17.14 25.62 -17.58
CA ALA A 364 -15.97 24.89 -17.11
C ALA A 364 -14.72 25.79 -17.05
N LYS A 365 -14.49 26.60 -18.10
CA LYS A 365 -13.43 27.62 -18.13
C LYS A 365 -13.61 28.68 -17.04
N LYS A 366 -14.83 29.21 -16.85
CA LYS A 366 -15.18 30.23 -15.84
C LYS A 366 -14.88 29.76 -14.42
N TYR A 367 -15.18 28.50 -14.10
CA TYR A 367 -14.97 27.91 -12.77
C TYR A 367 -13.60 27.24 -12.58
N GLY A 368 -12.78 27.18 -13.64
CA GLY A 368 -11.47 26.55 -13.63
C GLY A 368 -11.52 25.02 -13.49
N ILE A 369 -12.56 24.38 -14.03
CA ILE A 369 -12.77 22.92 -13.99
C ILE A 369 -11.89 22.26 -15.05
N GLY A 370 -10.93 21.47 -14.58
CA GLY A 370 -10.05 20.62 -15.39
C GLY A 370 -10.46 19.13 -15.36
N PHE A 371 -9.70 18.36 -16.14
CA PHE A 371 -9.86 16.93 -16.35
C PHE A 371 -8.47 16.27 -16.34
N VAL A 372 -8.41 14.96 -16.12
CA VAL A 372 -7.14 14.22 -15.88
C VAL A 372 -6.68 13.40 -17.09
N ALA A 373 -7.61 13.01 -17.96
CA ALA A 373 -7.30 12.23 -19.16
C ALA A 373 -6.73 13.13 -20.28
N GLY A 374 -5.77 12.60 -21.03
CA GLY A 374 -5.18 13.27 -22.20
C GLY A 374 -3.75 12.81 -22.49
N ASP A 375 -3.17 13.37 -23.55
CA ASP A 375 -1.84 13.01 -24.09
C ASP A 375 -0.65 13.49 -23.22
N ALA A 376 -0.91 14.05 -22.05
CA ALA A 376 0.13 14.52 -21.14
C ALA A 376 1.02 13.34 -20.68
N PRO A 377 2.37 13.46 -20.65
CA PRO A 377 3.21 12.35 -20.26
C PRO A 377 2.93 11.90 -18.82
N PRO A 378 2.85 10.58 -18.55
CA PRO A 378 2.82 10.00 -17.21
C PRO A 378 3.94 10.53 -16.31
N TYR A 379 3.65 10.70 -15.02
CA TYR A 379 4.66 11.05 -14.03
C TYR A 379 5.57 9.87 -13.72
N LYS A 380 6.87 10.13 -13.52
CA LYS A 380 7.85 9.12 -13.10
C LYS A 380 8.07 9.22 -11.59
N PHE A 381 7.24 8.52 -10.84
CA PHE A 381 7.39 8.43 -9.39
C PHE A 381 8.69 7.71 -9.01
N LYS A 382 9.39 8.23 -8.00
CA LYS A 382 10.65 7.67 -7.47
C LYS A 382 10.47 6.92 -6.15
N GLY A 383 9.38 7.18 -5.43
CA GLY A 383 8.98 6.42 -4.26
C GLY A 383 7.51 6.68 -3.92
N ALA A 384 6.84 5.67 -3.38
CA ALA A 384 5.45 5.72 -2.97
C ALA A 384 5.28 5.18 -1.54
N PHE A 385 4.65 5.94 -0.65
CA PHE A 385 4.45 5.52 0.75
C PHE A 385 2.96 5.40 1.10
N LEU A 386 2.54 4.20 1.44
CA LEU A 386 1.16 3.86 1.79
C LEU A 386 1.10 3.69 3.31
N LEU A 387 0.68 4.75 4.00
CA LEU A 387 0.54 4.77 5.45
C LEU A 387 -0.86 4.29 5.86
N ALA A 388 -0.91 3.33 6.79
CA ALA A 388 -2.12 2.67 7.29
C ALA A 388 -3.20 2.43 6.21
N PRO A 389 -2.86 1.93 5.01
CA PRO A 389 -3.75 2.07 3.87
C PRO A 389 -4.96 1.16 4.01
N THR A 390 -6.16 1.68 3.74
CA THR A 390 -7.33 0.81 3.56
C THR A 390 -7.13 -0.02 2.29
N GLN A 391 -7.38 -1.32 2.29
CA GLN A 391 -7.45 -2.06 1.02
C GLN A 391 -8.81 -2.72 0.81
N THR A 392 -9.74 -1.96 0.22
CA THR A 392 -11.09 -2.45 -0.08
C THR A 392 -11.16 -3.27 -1.36
N LEU A 393 -10.21 -3.14 -2.29
CA LEU A 393 -10.10 -3.87 -3.58
C LEU A 393 -8.72 -4.54 -3.75
N PRO A 394 -8.59 -5.63 -4.53
CA PRO A 394 -7.31 -6.08 -5.03
C PRO A 394 -6.72 -5.06 -6.01
N LEU A 395 -5.61 -4.41 -5.62
CA LEU A 395 -4.80 -3.57 -6.50
C LEU A 395 -3.48 -4.31 -6.77
N MET A 396 -3.24 -4.60 -8.04
CA MET A 396 -2.09 -5.38 -8.53
C MET A 396 -1.53 -4.71 -9.79
N GLY A 397 -0.28 -5.03 -10.15
CA GLY A 397 0.40 -4.48 -11.33
C GLY A 397 1.20 -3.21 -11.05
N ILE A 398 1.40 -2.86 -9.78
CA ILE A 398 2.30 -1.77 -9.38
C ILE A 398 3.74 -2.24 -9.63
N SER A 399 4.47 -1.50 -10.46
CA SER A 399 5.88 -1.73 -10.79
C SER A 399 6.57 -0.43 -11.23
N ASP A 400 7.87 -0.47 -11.53
CA ASP A 400 8.71 0.68 -11.93
C ASP A 400 8.84 1.81 -10.89
N VAL A 401 8.23 1.64 -9.71
CA VAL A 401 8.38 2.51 -8.55
C VAL A 401 8.53 1.65 -7.28
N PRO A 402 9.52 1.90 -6.42
CA PRO A 402 9.56 1.27 -5.11
C PRO A 402 8.40 1.81 -4.28
N PHE A 403 7.78 0.97 -3.45
CA PHE A 403 6.75 1.42 -2.51
C PHE A 403 6.93 0.79 -1.13
N ALA A 404 6.50 1.52 -0.10
CA ALA A 404 6.47 1.04 1.27
C ALA A 404 5.05 1.12 1.83
N THR A 405 4.60 0.03 2.46
CA THR A 405 3.35 -0.02 3.24
C THR A 405 3.69 -0.04 4.73
N LEU A 406 3.10 0.85 5.53
CA LEU A 406 3.23 0.83 7.00
C LEU A 406 1.85 0.64 7.63
N VAL A 407 1.67 -0.38 8.49
CA VAL A 407 0.43 -0.61 9.26
C VAL A 407 0.69 -0.58 10.77
N GLY A 408 -0.32 -0.18 11.55
CA GLY A 408 -0.29 -0.21 13.01
C GLY A 408 -0.98 -1.43 13.61
N SER A 409 -0.46 -1.98 14.71
CA SER A 409 -1.08 -3.12 15.38
C SER A 409 -2.32 -2.75 16.23
N CYS A 410 -2.50 -1.47 16.54
CA CYS A 410 -3.64 -0.91 17.30
C CYS A 410 -4.44 0.10 16.47
N ASP A 411 -4.38 -0.07 15.14
CA ASP A 411 -5.17 0.62 14.14
C ASP A 411 -6.65 0.16 14.26
N GLY A 412 -7.54 1.08 14.60
CA GLY A 412 -8.97 0.84 14.86
C GLY A 412 -9.86 0.95 13.63
N ASP A 413 -9.44 1.73 12.63
CA ASP A 413 -10.09 1.85 11.32
C ASP A 413 -9.75 0.68 10.38
N VAL A 414 -8.52 0.16 10.41
CA VAL A 414 -7.98 -0.88 9.51
C VAL A 414 -7.55 -2.13 10.30
N GLN A 415 -8.39 -2.52 11.25
CA GLN A 415 -8.15 -3.58 12.25
C GLN A 415 -7.68 -4.95 11.73
N SER A 416 -8.00 -5.30 10.48
CA SER A 416 -7.60 -6.56 9.84
C SER A 416 -6.19 -6.52 9.24
N LEU A 417 -5.47 -5.41 9.40
CA LEU A 417 -4.22 -5.09 8.71
C LEU A 417 -4.34 -5.14 7.18
N SER A 418 -5.55 -4.90 6.63
CA SER A 418 -5.84 -5.08 5.19
C SER A 418 -4.87 -4.37 4.26
N GLY A 419 -4.25 -3.28 4.71
CA GLY A 419 -3.20 -2.56 3.97
C GLY A 419 -1.99 -3.41 3.59
N LEU A 420 -1.64 -4.46 4.35
CA LEU A 420 -0.54 -5.37 4.03
C LEU A 420 -0.70 -6.04 2.66
N ALA A 421 -1.95 -6.20 2.21
CA ALA A 421 -2.29 -6.74 0.90
C ALA A 421 -1.70 -5.95 -0.28
N PHE A 422 -1.25 -4.70 -0.08
CA PHE A 422 -0.55 -3.92 -1.11
C PHE A 422 0.82 -4.50 -1.39
N PHE A 423 1.61 -4.72 -0.33
CA PHE A 423 2.87 -5.43 -0.41
C PHE A 423 2.62 -6.85 -0.93
N ASP A 424 1.80 -7.62 -0.21
CA ASP A 424 1.62 -9.05 -0.46
C ASP A 424 1.25 -9.37 -1.93
N ARG A 425 0.29 -8.63 -2.51
CA ARG A 425 -0.20 -8.87 -3.88
C ARG A 425 0.72 -8.35 -4.99
N ASN A 426 1.58 -7.35 -4.74
CA ASN A 426 2.39 -6.73 -5.81
C ASN A 426 3.79 -7.33 -5.97
N ARG A 427 4.31 -8.06 -4.95
CA ARG A 427 5.62 -8.75 -4.96
C ARG A 427 5.91 -9.55 -6.23
N TYR A 428 4.89 -10.16 -6.81
CA TYR A 428 4.96 -10.94 -8.05
C TYR A 428 3.84 -10.58 -9.04
N SER A 429 3.28 -9.37 -8.96
CA SER A 429 2.24 -8.94 -9.92
C SER A 429 2.79 -8.58 -11.30
N VAL A 430 4.11 -8.32 -11.37
CA VAL A 430 4.87 -8.05 -12.59
C VAL A 430 6.18 -8.83 -12.52
N ASP A 431 6.37 -9.80 -13.43
CA ASP A 431 7.49 -10.76 -13.39
C ASP A 431 8.89 -10.13 -13.38
N LYS A 432 9.02 -8.94 -13.99
CA LYS A 432 10.31 -8.26 -14.21
C LYS A 432 10.39 -6.89 -13.53
N ASP A 433 9.66 -6.68 -12.43
CA ASP A 433 9.69 -5.41 -11.72
C ASP A 433 11.12 -5.03 -11.29
N PRO A 434 11.65 -3.88 -11.74
CA PRO A 434 12.98 -3.40 -11.34
C PRO A 434 13.02 -2.81 -9.91
N SER A 435 11.88 -2.73 -9.22
CA SER A 435 11.72 -2.04 -7.94
C SER A 435 11.86 -2.95 -6.74
N SER A 436 12.28 -2.39 -5.59
CA SER A 436 12.14 -3.06 -4.28
C SER A 436 10.86 -2.56 -3.60
N HIS A 437 10.16 -3.45 -2.90
CA HIS A 437 8.98 -3.11 -2.12
C HIS A 437 9.16 -3.45 -0.65
N TYR A 438 8.38 -2.78 0.19
CA TYR A 438 8.55 -2.82 1.64
C TYR A 438 7.21 -2.98 2.36
N GLN A 439 7.20 -3.83 3.38
CA GLN A 439 6.18 -3.86 4.42
C GLN A 439 6.83 -3.46 5.75
N LEU A 440 6.16 -2.57 6.48
CA LEU A 440 6.46 -2.25 7.86
C LEU A 440 5.22 -2.54 8.72
N TRP A 441 5.44 -3.17 9.86
CA TRP A 441 4.45 -3.34 10.91
C TRP A 441 4.96 -2.63 12.17
N MET A 442 4.16 -1.72 12.73
CA MET A 442 4.49 -0.97 13.94
C MET A 442 3.60 -1.40 15.11
N ARG A 443 4.22 -2.02 16.11
CA ARG A 443 3.59 -2.40 17.37
C ARG A 443 3.00 -1.17 18.05
N GLY A 444 1.77 -1.29 18.52
CA GLY A 444 1.11 -0.26 19.31
C GLY A 444 0.63 0.96 18.53
N ALA A 445 0.93 1.08 17.25
CA ALA A 445 0.54 2.27 16.49
C ALA A 445 -0.99 2.31 16.29
N ASN A 446 -1.53 3.49 16.56
CA ASN A 446 -2.92 3.90 16.40
C ASN A 446 -3.16 4.44 14.96
N HIS A 447 -4.39 4.49 14.45
CA HIS A 447 -4.61 5.00 13.09
C HIS A 447 -4.37 6.53 13.05
N ASN A 448 -5.00 7.25 13.96
CA ASN A 448 -5.07 8.71 13.93
C ASN A 448 -3.75 9.39 14.27
N PHE A 449 -2.99 8.82 15.19
CA PHE A 449 -1.79 9.42 15.78
C PHE A 449 -0.64 9.70 14.80
N PHE A 450 -0.71 9.29 13.53
CA PHE A 450 0.23 9.77 12.49
C PHE A 450 -0.02 11.23 12.06
N SER A 451 -1.24 11.75 12.25
CA SER A 451 -1.66 13.13 11.97
C SER A 451 -1.47 14.03 13.21
N THR A 452 -1.32 15.34 13.02
CA THR A 452 -1.42 16.35 14.11
C THR A 452 -2.84 16.84 14.35
N GLU A 453 -3.74 16.64 13.38
CA GLU A 453 -5.13 17.07 13.47
C GLU A 453 -6.05 15.95 13.98
N TRP A 454 -5.78 14.70 13.59
CA TRP A 454 -6.57 13.55 14.04
C TRP A 454 -6.11 13.14 15.45
N ARG A 455 -6.70 13.75 16.48
CA ARG A 455 -6.28 13.62 17.89
C ARG A 455 -7.08 12.59 18.68
N GLU A 456 -8.21 12.13 18.17
CA GLU A 456 -9.00 11.10 18.83
C GLU A 456 -8.33 9.73 18.71
N ARG A 457 -8.31 8.97 19.81
CA ARG A 457 -7.83 7.61 19.84
C ARG A 457 -8.90 6.66 19.28
N ASP A 458 -8.69 6.12 18.08
CA ASP A 458 -9.64 5.22 17.40
C ASP A 458 -9.64 3.75 17.91
N THR A 459 -9.01 3.43 19.05
CA THR A 459 -8.82 2.04 19.49
C THR A 459 -10.14 1.35 19.89
N LEU A 460 -10.64 0.44 19.04
CA LEU A 460 -11.82 -0.40 19.30
C LEU A 460 -11.53 -1.78 19.90
N ARG A 461 -10.28 -2.06 20.34
CA ARG A 461 -9.84 -3.38 20.81
C ARG A 461 -9.47 -3.39 22.30
N SER A 462 -10.07 -4.31 23.06
CA SER A 462 -9.73 -4.63 24.46
C SER A 462 -8.21 -4.73 24.67
N GLY A 463 -7.55 -5.59 23.88
CA GLY A 463 -6.10 -5.81 23.96
C GLY A 463 -5.21 -4.56 23.77
N CYS A 464 -5.68 -3.53 23.05
CA CYS A 464 -4.98 -2.25 22.87
C CYS A 464 -5.43 -1.15 23.83
N ALA A 465 -6.63 -1.28 24.43
CA ALA A 465 -7.18 -0.32 25.39
C ALA A 465 -6.80 -0.65 26.84
N GLU A 466 -6.68 -1.94 27.16
CA GLU A 466 -6.44 -2.47 28.51
C GLU A 466 -4.95 -2.70 28.82
N ASN A 467 -4.12 -2.92 27.79
CA ASN A 467 -2.69 -3.18 27.97
C ASN A 467 -1.83 -2.01 27.49
N HIS A 468 -0.70 -1.80 28.18
CA HIS A 468 0.29 -0.73 27.95
C HIS A 468 1.09 -0.85 26.62
N ILE A 469 0.50 -1.41 25.57
CA ILE A 469 1.12 -1.59 24.24
C ILE A 469 0.85 -0.43 23.28
N LEU A 470 -0.20 0.38 23.53
CA LEU A 470 -0.57 1.51 22.67
C LEU A 470 0.49 2.62 22.73
N LEU A 471 1.01 3.03 21.58
CA LEU A 471 1.92 4.17 21.48
C LEU A 471 1.17 5.47 21.76
N ASN A 472 1.82 6.42 22.43
CA ASN A 472 1.30 7.78 22.48
C ASN A 472 1.63 8.53 21.18
N GLU A 473 0.87 9.59 20.90
CA GLU A 473 1.02 10.37 19.66
C GLU A 473 2.46 10.81 19.36
N LYS A 474 3.21 11.26 20.37
CA LYS A 474 4.57 11.78 20.18
C LYS A 474 5.56 10.69 19.84
N GLU A 475 5.44 9.52 20.45
CA GLU A 475 6.27 8.35 20.14
C GLU A 475 6.00 7.84 18.73
N GLN A 476 4.72 7.71 18.37
CA GLN A 476 4.31 7.27 17.04
C GLN A 476 4.74 8.25 15.94
N ARG A 477 4.48 9.56 16.09
CA ARG A 477 4.91 10.58 15.10
C ARG A 477 6.44 10.63 14.97
N ARG A 478 7.19 10.46 16.05
CA ARG A 478 8.66 10.39 16.05
C ARG A 478 9.19 9.18 15.25
N ALA A 479 8.63 7.99 15.48
CA ALA A 479 8.98 6.80 14.70
C ALA A 479 8.58 6.96 13.23
N ALA A 480 7.38 7.48 12.95
CA ALA A 480 6.87 7.74 11.61
C ALA A 480 7.71 8.80 10.86
N HIS A 481 8.23 9.82 11.54
CA HIS A 481 9.11 10.83 10.95
C HIS A 481 10.37 10.20 10.36
N PHE A 482 11.07 9.36 11.14
CA PHE A 482 12.23 8.64 10.61
C PHE A 482 11.84 7.73 9.43
N ILE A 483 10.77 6.94 9.56
CA ILE A 483 10.36 6.01 8.50
C ILE A 483 10.03 6.77 7.20
N ILE A 484 9.12 7.73 7.25
CA ILE A 484 8.61 8.42 6.07
C ILE A 484 9.69 9.33 5.47
N ASN A 485 10.41 10.11 6.28
CA ASN A 485 11.40 11.03 5.74
C ASN A 485 12.67 10.31 5.27
N SER A 486 13.13 9.23 5.94
CA SER A 486 14.27 8.44 5.42
C SER A 486 13.90 7.72 4.12
N TYR A 487 12.66 7.21 4.00
CA TYR A 487 12.15 6.61 2.76
C TYR A 487 12.19 7.60 1.60
N MET A 488 11.59 8.78 1.79
CA MET A 488 11.55 9.82 0.76
C MET A 488 12.96 10.31 0.41
N ARG A 489 13.81 10.53 1.42
CA ARG A 489 15.18 10.99 1.20
C ARG A 489 16.05 9.96 0.48
N TYR A 490 15.85 8.67 0.75
CA TYR A 490 16.54 7.60 0.03
C TYR A 490 16.05 7.46 -1.42
N HIS A 491 14.75 7.25 -1.62
CA HIS A 491 14.20 6.91 -2.94
C HIS A 491 13.99 8.10 -3.87
N VAL A 492 13.51 9.23 -3.36
CA VAL A 492 13.24 10.46 -4.13
C VAL A 492 14.48 11.36 -4.19
N GLY A 493 15.21 11.46 -3.06
CA GLY A 493 16.42 12.26 -2.95
C GLY A 493 17.70 11.61 -3.42
N GLY A 494 17.78 10.27 -3.37
CA GLY A 494 19.02 9.52 -3.60
C GLY A 494 19.98 9.50 -2.39
N GLU A 495 19.57 9.90 -1.19
CA GLU A 495 20.44 9.97 0.00
C GLU A 495 20.87 8.58 0.50
N GLN A 496 22.02 8.11 0.02
CA GLN A 496 22.55 6.76 0.28
C GLN A 496 22.83 6.44 1.75
N LYS A 497 22.92 7.44 2.64
CA LYS A 497 23.13 7.20 4.08
C LYS A 497 21.99 6.41 4.75
N PHE A 498 20.80 6.41 4.15
CA PHE A 498 19.65 5.62 4.62
C PHE A 498 19.55 4.24 3.93
N ALA A 499 20.41 3.95 2.94
CA ALA A 499 20.34 2.72 2.14
C ALA A 499 20.46 1.45 3.00
N ASN A 500 21.27 1.46 4.06
CA ASN A 500 21.41 0.30 4.94
C ASN A 500 20.10 -0.05 5.65
N TYR A 501 19.28 0.94 6.05
CA TYR A 501 17.97 0.66 6.65
C TYR A 501 17.01 0.07 5.62
N TRP A 502 16.89 0.71 4.45
CA TRP A 502 16.04 0.27 3.34
C TRP A 502 16.56 -0.95 2.55
N ASN A 503 17.64 -1.57 3.02
CA ASN A 503 18.12 -2.88 2.61
C ASN A 503 18.22 -3.87 3.79
N GLY A 504 17.68 -3.56 4.98
CA GLY A 504 17.67 -4.49 6.13
C GLY A 504 19.05 -4.71 6.79
N LEU A 505 20.04 -3.88 6.47
CA LEU A 505 21.41 -3.94 6.98
C LEU A 505 21.66 -3.03 8.20
N ALA A 506 20.69 -2.19 8.58
CA ALA A 506 20.79 -1.30 9.74
C ALA A 506 19.63 -1.46 10.72
N ARG A 507 19.95 -1.34 12.01
CA ARG A 507 18.97 -1.11 13.07
C ARG A 507 18.25 0.22 12.89
N PHE A 508 17.04 0.30 13.41
CA PHE A 508 16.32 1.55 13.58
C PHE A 508 17.08 2.51 14.54
N PRO A 509 17.01 3.84 14.37
CA PRO A 509 17.67 4.77 15.31
C PRO A 509 17.01 4.75 16.68
N SER A 510 17.74 4.37 17.73
CA SER A 510 17.20 4.24 19.10
C SER A 510 16.60 5.52 19.69
N ALA A 511 17.03 6.70 19.23
CA ALA A 511 16.49 7.99 19.63
C ALA A 511 15.03 8.20 19.22
N ASN A 512 14.52 7.36 18.30
CA ASN A 512 13.15 7.34 17.80
C ASN A 512 12.30 6.19 18.38
N CYS A 513 12.80 5.47 19.39
CA CYS A 513 12.05 4.39 20.05
C CYS A 513 11.09 4.86 21.15
N PRO A 514 10.01 4.11 21.43
CA PRO A 514 9.16 4.33 22.59
C PRO A 514 9.99 4.35 23.88
N ALA A 515 9.64 5.24 24.81
CA ALA A 515 10.39 5.56 26.03
C ALA A 515 11.89 5.92 25.88
N GLY A 516 12.45 5.96 24.67
CA GLY A 516 13.87 6.28 24.42
C GLY A 516 14.86 5.27 25.00
N GLN A 517 14.49 3.99 25.11
CA GLN A 517 15.38 2.96 25.64
C GLN A 517 15.43 1.73 24.71
N GLY A 518 16.61 1.11 24.60
CA GLY A 518 16.80 -0.13 23.85
C GLY A 518 16.80 0.03 22.33
N THR A 519 16.24 -0.97 21.64
CA THR A 519 16.19 -1.10 20.17
C THR A 519 14.75 -1.23 19.71
N CYS A 520 14.36 -0.51 18.66
CA CYS A 520 13.01 -0.60 18.08
C CYS A 520 12.78 -1.88 17.26
N ASP A 521 13.78 -2.75 17.11
CA ASP A 521 13.72 -3.89 16.18
C ASP A 521 12.52 -4.85 16.50
N GLU A 522 12.08 -4.92 17.76
CA GLU A 522 10.86 -5.64 18.20
C GLU A 522 9.54 -4.83 18.09
N SER A 523 9.63 -3.52 17.87
CA SER A 523 8.47 -2.63 17.73
C SER A 523 8.17 -2.24 16.28
N ILE A 524 9.16 -2.32 15.39
CA ILE A 524 9.08 -1.89 13.98
C ILE A 524 9.73 -2.96 13.11
N VAL A 525 8.90 -3.86 12.57
CA VAL A 525 9.36 -4.99 11.77
C VAL A 525 9.31 -4.62 10.29
N LEU A 526 10.47 -4.66 9.62
CA LEU A 526 10.64 -4.41 8.20
C LEU A 526 10.75 -5.74 7.42
N SER A 527 9.92 -5.91 6.41
CA SER A 527 10.00 -6.99 5.41
C SER A 527 10.31 -6.38 4.04
N ILE A 528 11.19 -7.01 3.27
CA ILE A 528 11.73 -6.48 2.01
C ILE A 528 11.53 -7.51 0.90
N GLN A 529 10.96 -7.06 -0.22
CA GLN A 529 11.05 -7.74 -1.50
C GLN A 529 12.03 -6.95 -2.38
N LYS A 530 13.19 -7.51 -2.72
CA LYS A 530 14.13 -6.91 -3.67
C LYS A 530 13.58 -7.01 -5.10
N SER A 531 14.22 -6.32 -6.04
CA SER A 531 13.79 -6.33 -7.44
C SER A 531 13.91 -7.72 -8.07
N ALA A 532 13.22 -7.98 -9.19
CA ALA A 532 13.20 -9.29 -9.84
C ALA A 532 14.59 -9.80 -10.26
N LYS A 533 15.56 -8.90 -10.50
CA LYS A 533 16.97 -9.24 -10.80
C LYS A 533 17.84 -9.50 -9.56
N ASP A 534 17.39 -9.05 -8.39
CA ASP A 534 18.12 -9.06 -7.11
C ASP A 534 17.56 -10.16 -6.17
N ARG A 535 16.84 -11.15 -6.73
CA ARG A 535 16.26 -12.28 -5.98
C ARG A 535 16.17 -13.55 -6.84
N VAL A 536 16.13 -14.71 -6.17
CA VAL A 536 15.80 -16.02 -6.75
C VAL A 536 14.76 -16.69 -5.87
N VAL A 537 13.59 -16.98 -6.43
CA VAL A 537 12.50 -17.66 -5.70
C VAL A 537 12.78 -19.16 -5.64
N ILE A 538 12.85 -19.71 -4.43
CA ILE A 538 12.94 -21.15 -4.17
C ILE A 538 11.54 -21.74 -4.01
N GLN A 539 10.68 -21.14 -3.17
CA GLN A 539 9.34 -21.66 -2.91
C GLN A 539 8.33 -20.55 -2.59
N ARG A 540 7.14 -20.62 -3.22
CA ARG A 540 6.10 -19.59 -3.16
C ARG A 540 4.73 -20.09 -2.63
N PHE A 541 4.45 -21.40 -2.61
CA PHE A 541 3.17 -21.94 -2.11
C PHE A 541 1.89 -21.47 -2.86
N ASP A 542 2.03 -20.97 -4.10
CA ASP A 542 0.93 -20.56 -4.99
C ASP A 542 0.40 -21.70 -5.89
N GLN A 543 0.82 -22.94 -5.62
CA GLN A 543 0.38 -24.13 -6.33
C GLN A 543 -1.12 -24.41 -6.14
N LYS A 544 -1.77 -24.93 -7.19
CA LYS A 544 -3.22 -25.23 -7.21
C LYS A 544 -3.56 -26.64 -6.75
N THR A 545 -2.57 -27.53 -6.63
CA THR A 545 -2.77 -28.91 -6.18
C THR A 545 -1.67 -29.34 -5.18
N PRO A 546 -1.96 -30.30 -4.28
CA PRO A 546 -0.94 -30.87 -3.39
C PRO A 546 0.22 -31.57 -4.13
N GLU A 547 0.02 -32.03 -5.37
CA GLU A 547 1.06 -32.65 -6.18
C GLU A 547 2.03 -31.62 -6.79
N GLU A 548 1.51 -30.51 -7.33
CA GLU A 548 2.35 -29.37 -7.76
C GLU A 548 3.24 -28.88 -6.61
N ALA A 549 2.71 -28.84 -5.39
CA ALA A 549 3.43 -28.38 -4.21
C ALA A 549 4.56 -29.31 -3.74
N LYS A 550 4.71 -30.50 -4.33
CA LYS A 550 5.89 -31.38 -4.13
C LYS A 550 7.10 -30.95 -4.96
N THR A 551 6.97 -29.94 -5.82
CA THR A 551 8.09 -29.39 -6.60
C THR A 551 8.24 -27.90 -6.32
N ASN A 552 9.46 -27.47 -6.03
CA ASN A 552 9.81 -26.08 -5.76
C ASN A 552 10.04 -25.29 -7.07
N ARG A 553 10.25 -23.98 -6.97
CA ARG A 553 10.44 -23.09 -8.13
C ARG A 553 11.77 -23.29 -8.89
N VAL A 554 12.73 -24.03 -8.32
CA VAL A 554 13.98 -24.43 -9.00
C VAL A 554 13.93 -25.87 -9.55
N GLY A 555 12.77 -26.53 -9.50
CA GLY A 555 12.56 -27.87 -10.08
C GLY A 555 13.05 -29.04 -9.21
N GLY A 556 13.25 -28.81 -7.91
CA GLY A 556 13.57 -29.86 -6.93
C GLY A 556 12.41 -30.26 -6.05
N ALA A 557 12.52 -31.45 -5.45
CA ALA A 557 11.52 -31.98 -4.56
C ALA A 557 11.31 -31.08 -3.33
N PHE A 558 10.07 -30.96 -2.89
CA PHE A 558 9.66 -30.32 -1.64
C PHE A 558 8.93 -31.37 -0.78
N VAL A 559 9.44 -31.61 0.43
CA VAL A 559 9.03 -32.71 1.30
C VAL A 559 8.71 -32.17 2.68
N MET A 560 7.61 -32.64 3.27
CA MET A 560 7.16 -32.26 4.61
C MET A 560 7.08 -33.52 5.47
N THR A 561 7.68 -33.51 6.66
CA THR A 561 7.66 -34.65 7.59
C THR A 561 7.42 -34.20 9.03
N GLY A 562 6.65 -34.97 9.81
CA GLY A 562 6.44 -34.70 11.24
C GLY A 562 5.38 -33.63 11.57
N PHE A 563 4.70 -33.07 10.57
CA PHE A 563 3.53 -32.20 10.78
C PHE A 563 2.25 -33.02 10.90
N ASP A 564 1.41 -32.70 11.88
CA ASP A 564 0.10 -33.34 12.08
C ASP A 564 -0.96 -32.82 11.10
N LYS A 565 -0.85 -31.54 10.72
CA LYS A 565 -1.74 -30.91 9.73
C LYS A 565 -0.94 -29.94 8.88
N THR A 566 -1.31 -29.88 7.61
CA THR A 566 -0.79 -28.92 6.63
C THR A 566 -1.94 -28.39 5.78
N ALA A 567 -1.83 -27.13 5.34
CA ALA A 567 -2.74 -26.56 4.35
C ALA A 567 -1.99 -25.60 3.42
N LEU A 568 -2.15 -25.78 2.12
CA LEU A 568 -1.66 -24.87 1.09
C LEU A 568 -2.75 -23.84 0.81
N CYS A 569 -2.48 -22.56 1.05
CA CYS A 569 -3.42 -21.47 0.84
C CYS A 569 -2.92 -20.60 -0.32
N PRO A 570 -3.49 -20.72 -1.53
CA PRO A 570 -3.14 -19.83 -2.63
C PRO A 570 -3.63 -18.40 -2.37
N LEU A 571 -3.08 -17.44 -3.10
CA LEU A 571 -3.47 -16.02 -3.00
C LEU A 571 -4.96 -15.84 -3.28
N SER A 572 -5.71 -15.35 -2.29
CA SER A 572 -7.13 -15.02 -2.50
C SER A 572 -7.29 -13.66 -3.17
N MET A 573 -8.00 -13.67 -4.30
CA MET A 573 -8.44 -12.46 -5.00
C MET A 573 -9.77 -11.92 -4.50
N GLU A 574 -10.52 -12.68 -3.69
CA GLU A 574 -11.78 -12.20 -3.13
C GLU A 574 -11.52 -11.00 -2.19
N GLN A 575 -12.38 -10.00 -2.31
CA GLN A 575 -12.43 -8.89 -1.37
C GLN A 575 -13.04 -9.35 -0.04
N TRP A 576 -12.66 -8.67 1.03
CA TRP A 576 -13.34 -8.72 2.33
C TRP A 576 -13.11 -9.98 3.18
N TYR A 577 -12.05 -9.90 4.00
CA TYR A 577 -11.60 -10.92 4.98
C TYR A 577 -11.12 -12.24 4.36
N TYR A 578 -10.28 -12.96 5.12
CA TYR A 578 -9.83 -14.32 4.79
C TYR A 578 -11.02 -15.30 4.81
N ARG A 579 -11.80 -15.34 3.73
CA ARG A 579 -12.78 -16.42 3.53
C ARG A 579 -12.05 -17.71 3.19
N LYS A 580 -12.41 -18.75 3.93
CA LYS A 580 -11.71 -20.05 4.08
C LYS A 580 -11.81 -20.96 2.83
N GLY A 581 -12.07 -20.40 1.64
CA GLY A 581 -12.53 -21.11 0.44
C GLY A 581 -11.45 -21.65 -0.50
N GLY A 582 -10.20 -21.15 -0.41
CA GLY A 582 -9.13 -21.52 -1.34
C GLY A 582 -8.09 -22.53 -0.82
N CYS A 583 -8.00 -22.74 0.49
CA CYS A 583 -6.92 -23.56 1.07
C CYS A 583 -7.17 -25.07 0.93
N LEU A 584 -6.13 -25.82 0.58
CA LEU A 584 -6.17 -27.26 0.33
C LEU A 584 -5.41 -28.04 1.41
N PRO A 585 -6.01 -29.05 2.07
CA PRO A 585 -7.41 -29.48 1.93
C PRO A 585 -8.41 -28.52 2.60
N LYS A 586 -7.97 -27.76 3.62
CA LYS A 586 -8.73 -26.71 4.31
C LYS A 586 -7.78 -25.89 5.20
N ALA A 587 -8.07 -24.60 5.38
CA ALA A 587 -7.35 -23.75 6.36
C ALA A 587 -7.39 -24.35 7.77
N LEU A 588 -6.27 -24.24 8.48
CA LEU A 588 -6.12 -24.65 9.88
C LEU A 588 -6.78 -23.64 10.83
N THR A 589 -7.11 -24.08 12.05
CA THR A 589 -7.66 -23.22 13.12
C THR A 589 -6.59 -22.26 13.63
N ASN A 590 -6.97 -21.06 14.07
CA ASN A 590 -6.10 -19.98 14.58
C ASN A 590 -5.30 -19.24 13.50
N PHE A 591 -5.41 -19.65 12.23
CA PHE A 591 -4.80 -18.97 11.07
C PHE A 591 -5.71 -17.90 10.45
N GLU A 592 -6.99 -17.81 10.83
CA GLU A 592 -7.90 -16.74 10.35
C GLU A 592 -7.50 -15.32 10.79
N TYR A 593 -6.53 -15.20 11.69
CA TYR A 593 -6.00 -13.95 12.22
C TYR A 593 -4.72 -13.46 11.51
N ILE A 594 -4.34 -14.06 10.39
CA ILE A 594 -3.26 -13.53 9.55
C ILE A 594 -3.86 -12.41 8.68
N GLY A 595 -3.34 -11.18 8.85
CA GLY A 595 -3.79 -9.99 8.13
C GLY A 595 -3.10 -9.76 6.78
N SER A 596 -1.94 -10.39 6.56
CA SER A 596 -1.26 -10.39 5.26
C SER A 596 -2.04 -11.20 4.23
N ALA A 597 -2.40 -10.61 3.10
CA ALA A 597 -3.18 -11.26 2.04
C ALA A 597 -2.26 -11.86 0.97
N THR A 598 -1.59 -12.96 1.33
CA THR A 598 -0.59 -13.65 0.51
C THR A 598 -0.91 -15.14 0.37
N GLU A 599 -0.42 -15.77 -0.71
CA GLU A 599 -0.22 -17.22 -0.73
C GLU A 599 0.65 -17.68 0.46
N LEU A 600 0.41 -18.86 1.04
CA LEU A 600 1.19 -19.37 2.17
C LEU A 600 0.97 -20.87 2.41
N LEU A 601 1.96 -21.51 3.04
CA LEU A 601 1.82 -22.83 3.67
C LEU A 601 1.48 -22.65 5.15
N GLN A 602 0.40 -23.29 5.61
CA GLN A 602 0.06 -23.46 7.02
C GLN A 602 0.53 -24.84 7.49
N VAL A 603 1.22 -24.89 8.63
CA VAL A 603 1.62 -26.15 9.29
C VAL A 603 1.29 -26.12 10.78
N SER A 604 0.96 -27.28 11.36
CA SER A 604 0.86 -27.46 12.81
C SER A 604 1.40 -28.84 13.24
N TRP A 605 1.96 -28.92 14.45
CA TRP A 605 2.56 -30.14 15.00
C TRP A 605 2.42 -30.22 16.53
N ASN A 606 2.47 -31.44 17.07
CA ASN A 606 2.40 -31.77 18.49
C ASN A 606 3.58 -32.65 18.97
N ALA A 607 4.60 -32.83 18.11
CA ALA A 607 5.88 -33.42 18.47
C ALA A 607 7.05 -32.62 17.84
N PRO A 608 8.19 -32.45 18.53
CA PRO A 608 9.31 -31.67 18.01
C PRO A 608 10.01 -32.36 16.83
N GLY A 609 10.71 -31.57 16.01
CA GLY A 609 11.50 -32.08 14.88
C GLY A 609 10.71 -32.24 13.58
N ALA A 610 9.57 -31.56 13.45
CA ALA A 610 8.87 -31.43 12.17
C ALA A 610 9.73 -30.63 11.17
N LYS A 611 9.76 -31.05 9.89
CA LYS A 611 10.71 -30.56 8.89
C LYS A 611 10.05 -30.26 7.54
N LEU A 612 10.42 -29.12 6.97
CA LEU A 612 10.28 -28.82 5.55
C LEU A 612 11.65 -28.97 4.90
N THR A 613 11.79 -29.86 3.93
CA THR A 613 13.05 -30.11 3.21
C THR A 613 12.84 -29.86 1.73
N THR A 614 13.79 -29.17 1.08
CA THR A 614 13.72 -28.93 -0.35
C THR A 614 15.05 -29.13 -1.07
N ASP A 615 15.03 -29.88 -2.17
CA ASP A 615 16.15 -30.07 -3.09
C ASP A 615 16.37 -28.78 -3.90
N LEU A 616 17.57 -28.22 -3.80
CA LEU A 616 17.93 -26.96 -4.45
C LEU A 616 18.58 -27.17 -5.83
N LYS A 617 18.71 -28.40 -6.34
CA LYS A 617 19.27 -28.69 -7.68
C LYS A 617 20.68 -28.14 -7.93
N ASN A 618 21.50 -28.04 -6.88
CA ASN A 618 22.83 -27.38 -6.91
C ASN A 618 22.74 -25.87 -7.23
N LEU A 619 21.70 -25.19 -6.71
CA LEU A 619 21.48 -23.75 -6.88
C LEU A 619 22.72 -22.95 -6.46
N SER A 620 23.14 -22.05 -7.33
CA SER A 620 24.21 -21.11 -7.01
C SER A 620 23.65 -19.86 -6.34
N THR A 621 24.30 -19.41 -5.26
CA THR A 621 23.99 -18.12 -4.62
C THR A 621 24.70 -16.94 -5.28
N ALA A 622 25.27 -17.11 -6.48
CA ALA A 622 26.05 -16.07 -7.16
C ALA A 622 25.24 -14.77 -7.34
N GLY A 623 25.74 -13.67 -6.75
CA GLY A 623 25.05 -12.38 -6.76
C GLY A 623 23.93 -12.22 -5.73
N MET A 624 23.76 -13.16 -4.80
CA MET A 624 22.86 -13.10 -3.64
C MET A 624 23.67 -13.15 -2.34
N ASP A 625 23.14 -12.59 -1.26
CA ASP A 625 23.83 -12.51 0.04
C ASP A 625 22.95 -12.88 1.25
N TYR A 626 21.64 -13.05 1.07
CA TYR A 626 20.71 -13.54 2.10
C TYR A 626 19.87 -14.72 1.62
N LEU A 627 19.56 -15.63 2.55
CA LEU A 627 18.39 -16.50 2.52
C LEU A 627 17.26 -15.81 3.29
N THR A 628 16.09 -15.65 2.68
CA THR A 628 14.92 -15.01 3.30
C THR A 628 13.69 -15.89 3.20
N PHE A 629 12.79 -15.75 4.17
CA PHE A 629 11.42 -16.27 4.11
C PHE A 629 10.52 -15.47 5.07
N ARG A 630 9.20 -15.52 4.89
CA ARG A 630 8.25 -14.82 5.76
C ARG A 630 7.46 -15.79 6.63
N VAL A 631 7.16 -15.38 7.86
CA VAL A 631 6.48 -16.21 8.87
C VAL A 631 5.41 -15.45 9.64
N ALA A 632 4.40 -16.17 10.13
CA ALA A 632 3.54 -15.74 11.22
C ALA A 632 3.28 -16.93 12.17
N VAL A 633 3.36 -16.69 13.48
CA VAL A 633 3.11 -17.70 14.53
C VAL A 633 1.61 -17.74 14.85
N THR A 634 1.03 -18.93 15.07
CA THR A 634 -0.45 -19.04 15.22
C THR A 634 -0.97 -19.83 16.42
N GLU A 635 -0.38 -20.98 16.76
CA GLU A 635 -0.89 -21.91 17.80
C GLU A 635 -0.26 -21.69 19.21
N THR A 636 0.87 -21.00 19.26
CA THR A 636 1.60 -20.60 20.49
C THR A 636 1.99 -19.12 20.35
N VAL A 637 2.68 -18.54 21.33
CA VAL A 637 3.17 -17.16 21.21
C VAL A 637 4.55 -17.11 20.57
N GLY A 638 5.48 -17.97 20.99
CA GLY A 638 6.81 -18.11 20.38
C GLY A 638 6.95 -19.36 19.50
N GLN A 639 7.81 -19.32 18.49
CA GLN A 639 8.29 -20.50 17.75
C GLN A 639 9.77 -20.36 17.39
N GLU A 640 10.43 -21.47 17.04
CA GLU A 640 11.81 -21.45 16.56
C GLU A 640 11.92 -22.20 15.24
N ILE A 641 12.91 -21.84 14.43
CA ILE A 641 13.23 -22.54 13.19
C ILE A 641 14.75 -22.74 13.12
N LEU A 642 15.18 -24.01 13.12
CA LEU A 642 16.54 -24.37 12.76
C LEU A 642 16.64 -24.43 11.24
N VAL A 643 17.48 -23.58 10.67
CA VAL A 643 17.65 -23.45 9.22
C VAL A 643 18.96 -24.09 8.82
N SER A 644 18.91 -25.10 7.96
CA SER A 644 20.08 -25.84 7.50
C SER A 644 20.25 -25.71 5.99
N LEU A 645 21.45 -25.35 5.54
CA LEU A 645 21.86 -25.41 4.14
C LEU A 645 22.90 -26.51 3.95
N THR A 646 22.74 -27.29 2.88
CA THR A 646 23.67 -28.36 2.49
C THR A 646 24.25 -28.06 1.11
N ASP A 647 25.56 -28.25 0.93
CA ASP A 647 26.25 -28.08 -0.35
C ASP A 647 26.24 -29.37 -1.22
N SER A 648 26.72 -29.27 -2.45
CA SER A 648 26.82 -30.43 -3.37
C SER A 648 27.83 -31.50 -2.93
N ASN A 649 28.64 -31.24 -1.90
CA ASN A 649 29.56 -32.21 -1.30
C ASN A 649 28.92 -32.95 -0.12
N GLY A 650 27.66 -32.65 0.22
CA GLY A 650 26.92 -33.24 1.33
C GLY A 650 27.25 -32.62 2.70
N LYS A 651 27.94 -31.47 2.73
CA LYS A 651 28.26 -30.77 3.97
C LYS A 651 27.13 -29.81 4.34
N THR A 652 26.70 -29.86 5.59
CA THR A 652 25.57 -29.08 6.11
C THR A 652 26.04 -28.09 7.17
N ALA A 653 25.50 -26.87 7.12
CA ALA A 653 25.59 -25.87 8.18
C ALA A 653 24.18 -25.51 8.66
N THR A 654 24.01 -25.39 9.98
CA THR A 654 22.72 -25.07 10.62
C THR A 654 22.85 -23.81 11.46
N VAL A 655 21.85 -22.93 11.38
CA VAL A 655 21.74 -21.72 12.20
C VAL A 655 20.35 -21.63 12.83
N THR A 656 20.24 -20.86 13.92
CA THR A 656 18.95 -20.61 14.57
C THR A 656 18.33 -19.33 14.01
N ALA A 657 17.11 -19.38 13.51
CA ALA A 657 16.49 -18.24 12.82
C ALA A 657 16.26 -17.02 13.73
N SER A 658 15.97 -17.23 15.03
CA SER A 658 15.79 -16.15 16.01
C SER A 658 17.05 -15.31 16.28
N ASP A 659 18.24 -15.73 15.86
CA ASP A 659 19.45 -14.87 15.89
C ASP A 659 19.39 -13.76 14.82
N TYR A 660 18.48 -13.89 13.85
CA TYR A 660 18.39 -13.04 12.64
C TYR A 660 17.04 -12.32 12.50
N THR A 661 16.07 -12.57 13.39
CA THR A 661 14.77 -11.90 13.37
C THR A 661 14.11 -11.91 14.74
N ASP A 662 13.27 -10.91 15.00
CA ASP A 662 12.36 -10.88 16.16
C ASP A 662 10.95 -11.41 15.79
N ALA A 663 10.74 -11.76 14.51
CA ALA A 663 9.46 -12.15 13.91
C ALA A 663 8.94 -13.54 14.30
N LEU A 664 9.75 -14.35 14.99
CA LEU A 664 9.41 -15.71 15.42
C LEU A 664 8.62 -15.74 16.75
N TYR A 665 7.94 -14.63 17.03
CA TYR A 665 7.07 -14.45 18.17
C TYR A 665 5.88 -13.61 17.70
N ASP A 666 4.66 -14.00 18.11
CA ASP A 666 3.38 -13.44 17.64
C ASP A 666 3.36 -11.91 17.75
N ILE A 667 3.75 -11.41 18.92
CA ILE A 667 4.17 -10.04 19.14
C ILE A 667 5.71 -10.03 19.07
N PRO A 668 6.35 -9.45 18.05
CA PRO A 668 7.79 -9.60 17.82
C PRO A 668 8.64 -9.33 19.06
N ARG A 669 9.65 -10.20 19.28
CA ARG A 669 10.56 -10.16 20.43
C ARG A 669 11.95 -10.71 20.08
N PRO A 670 13.03 -10.15 20.66
CA PRO A 670 14.36 -10.70 20.51
C PRO A 670 14.48 -12.02 21.27
N LYS A 671 15.36 -12.89 20.75
CA LYS A 671 15.81 -14.11 21.43
C LYS A 671 16.38 -13.76 22.82
N ALA A 672 15.81 -14.32 23.87
CA ALA A 672 16.19 -14.02 25.25
C ALA A 672 15.92 -15.20 26.19
N GLY A 673 16.96 -15.73 26.82
CA GLY A 673 16.85 -16.92 27.68
C GLY A 673 16.33 -18.12 26.88
N MET A 674 15.10 -18.56 27.18
CA MET A 674 14.41 -19.63 26.44
C MET A 674 13.41 -19.11 25.39
N ILE A 675 13.20 -17.81 25.24
CA ILE A 675 12.37 -17.24 24.16
C ILE A 675 13.16 -17.36 22.84
N PRO A 676 12.59 -17.87 21.74
CA PRO A 676 11.14 -18.14 21.51
C PRO A 676 10.67 -19.60 21.71
N MET A 677 11.51 -20.48 22.27
CA MET A 677 11.15 -21.88 22.57
C MET A 677 10.11 -22.03 23.69
N VAL A 678 9.92 -21.02 24.52
CA VAL A 678 8.83 -20.91 25.51
C VAL A 678 8.04 -19.63 25.32
N ASP A 679 6.78 -19.65 25.75
CA ASP A 679 5.94 -18.45 25.78
C ASP A 679 6.26 -17.62 27.04
N ASN A 680 6.47 -16.32 26.86
CA ASN A 680 6.54 -15.33 27.91
C ASN A 680 5.13 -15.10 28.50
N PRO A 681 4.92 -15.30 29.82
CA PRO A 681 3.61 -15.11 30.44
C PRO A 681 3.00 -13.71 30.27
N ALA A 682 3.83 -12.67 30.07
CA ALA A 682 3.36 -11.31 29.83
C ALA A 682 2.66 -11.11 28.47
N ASP A 683 2.82 -12.05 27.52
CA ASP A 683 2.20 -12.02 26.19
C ASP A 683 1.12 -13.10 26.02
N LEU A 684 0.82 -13.88 27.07
CA LEU A 684 -0.31 -14.81 27.10
C LEU A 684 -1.63 -14.03 27.28
N MET A 685 -2.12 -13.41 26.19
CA MET A 685 -3.37 -12.66 26.23
C MET A 685 -4.59 -13.61 26.28
N PRO A 686 -5.62 -13.32 27.12
CA PRO A 686 -6.82 -14.16 27.18
C PRO A 686 -7.60 -14.27 25.86
N GLU A 687 -7.47 -13.26 24.98
CA GLU A 687 -8.18 -13.13 23.71
C GLU A 687 -7.24 -13.08 22.49
N MET A 688 -6.32 -14.06 22.37
CA MET A 688 -5.47 -14.26 21.17
C MET A 688 -6.28 -14.28 19.85
N SER A 689 -7.57 -14.60 19.92
CA SER A 689 -8.57 -14.59 18.85
C SER A 689 -9.01 -13.19 18.37
N SER A 690 -8.30 -12.13 18.75
CA SER A 690 -8.64 -10.74 18.37
C SER A 690 -7.52 -9.97 17.66
N ILE A 691 -6.25 -10.36 17.81
CA ILE A 691 -5.10 -9.63 17.25
C ILE A 691 -4.73 -10.17 15.87
N TYR A 692 -4.63 -9.29 14.87
CA TYR A 692 -4.20 -9.68 13.53
C TYR A 692 -2.68 -9.65 13.42
N ARG A 693 -2.14 -10.62 12.68
CA ARG A 693 -0.71 -10.90 12.56
C ARG A 693 -0.21 -10.57 11.16
N ALA A 694 0.95 -9.92 11.07
CA ALA A 694 1.62 -9.70 9.81
C ALA A 694 2.53 -10.89 9.47
N MET A 695 2.60 -11.27 8.19
CA MET A 695 3.65 -12.18 7.70
C MET A 695 4.97 -11.40 7.66
N ASN A 696 5.89 -11.73 8.57
CA ASN A 696 7.10 -10.98 8.86
C ASN A 696 8.37 -11.69 8.39
N MET A 697 9.35 -10.95 7.89
CA MET A 697 10.57 -11.52 7.29
C MET A 697 11.57 -12.07 8.32
N VAL A 698 12.10 -13.25 7.99
CA VAL A 698 13.37 -13.79 8.48
C VAL A 698 14.40 -13.55 7.39
N ALA A 699 15.56 -12.97 7.73
CA ALA A 699 16.62 -12.69 6.77
C ALA A 699 17.98 -13.10 7.33
N ILE A 700 18.49 -14.23 6.85
CA ILE A 700 19.73 -14.85 7.31
C ILE A 700 20.82 -14.59 6.27
N PRO A 701 21.92 -13.87 6.61
CA PRO A 701 23.01 -13.67 5.67
C PRO A 701 23.69 -15.01 5.36
N LEU A 702 23.97 -15.29 4.08
CA LEU A 702 24.48 -16.60 3.64
C LEU A 702 25.84 -16.97 4.26
N SER A 703 26.63 -15.97 4.62
CA SER A 703 27.88 -16.07 5.39
C SER A 703 27.70 -16.65 6.81
N ALA A 704 26.49 -16.66 7.37
CA ALA A 704 26.20 -17.32 8.65
C ALA A 704 26.31 -18.85 8.55
N PHE A 705 26.09 -19.42 7.36
CA PHE A 705 26.24 -20.84 7.08
C PHE A 705 27.72 -21.16 6.86
N LYS A 706 28.45 -21.33 7.96
CA LYS A 706 29.90 -21.55 7.93
C LYS A 706 30.25 -22.87 7.27
N ASP A 707 31.46 -22.91 6.71
CA ASP A 707 32.12 -24.13 6.25
C ASP A 707 31.51 -24.87 5.04
N ILE A 708 30.41 -24.41 4.43
CA ILE A 708 29.78 -25.01 3.22
C ILE A 708 30.12 -24.28 1.91
N ASP A 709 30.08 -24.97 0.77
CA ASP A 709 30.16 -24.36 -0.56
C ASP A 709 28.80 -23.77 -0.99
N THR A 710 28.61 -22.47 -0.78
CA THR A 710 27.41 -21.75 -1.21
C THR A 710 27.29 -21.56 -2.73
N THR A 711 28.33 -21.86 -3.52
CA THR A 711 28.25 -21.77 -4.98
C THR A 711 27.39 -22.88 -5.60
N LYS A 712 27.10 -23.94 -4.85
CA LYS A 712 26.29 -25.11 -5.25
C LYS A 712 25.53 -25.70 -4.05
N LEU A 713 24.42 -25.08 -3.67
CA LEU A 713 23.55 -25.59 -2.61
C LEU A 713 22.70 -26.75 -3.12
N SER A 714 22.78 -27.91 -2.47
CA SER A 714 22.04 -29.12 -2.80
C SER A 714 20.69 -29.22 -2.09
N ALA A 715 20.59 -28.73 -0.85
CA ALA A 715 19.35 -28.77 -0.08
C ALA A 715 19.21 -27.63 0.94
N LEU A 716 17.96 -27.29 1.25
CA LEU A 716 17.55 -26.44 2.37
C LEU A 716 16.58 -27.23 3.25
N GLN A 717 16.76 -27.14 4.57
CA GLN A 717 15.82 -27.69 5.56
C GLN A 717 15.42 -26.59 6.57
N LEU A 718 14.12 -26.50 6.86
CA LEU A 718 13.56 -25.75 7.99
C LEU A 718 13.01 -26.76 8.99
N GLU A 719 13.60 -26.83 10.18
CA GLU A 719 13.22 -27.75 11.26
C GLU A 719 12.61 -26.99 12.44
N MET A 720 11.50 -27.50 12.97
CA MET A 720 10.74 -26.89 14.05
C MET A 720 11.04 -27.65 15.36
N PRO A 721 11.94 -27.15 16.22
CA PRO A 721 12.42 -27.90 17.39
C PRO A 721 11.48 -27.81 18.60
N ARG A 722 10.51 -26.88 18.61
CA ARG A 722 9.56 -26.73 19.72
C ARG A 722 8.59 -27.93 19.75
N GLU A 723 8.24 -28.39 20.95
CA GLU A 723 7.41 -29.58 21.19
C GLU A 723 6.06 -29.58 20.45
N LYS A 724 5.45 -28.41 20.28
CA LYS A 724 4.20 -28.18 19.56
C LYS A 724 4.21 -26.79 18.93
N GLY A 725 3.40 -26.59 17.89
CA GLY A 725 3.33 -25.30 17.24
C GLY A 725 2.44 -25.20 16.03
N GLY A 726 2.40 -23.98 15.50
CA GLY A 726 1.74 -23.63 14.26
C GLY A 726 2.41 -22.40 13.64
N LEU A 727 2.69 -22.51 12.34
CA LEU A 727 3.36 -21.48 11.54
C LEU A 727 2.66 -21.34 10.19
N ALA A 728 2.46 -20.09 9.76
CA ALA A 728 2.33 -19.77 8.34
C ALA A 728 3.70 -19.41 7.79
N ILE A 729 4.03 -19.90 6.60
CA ILE A 729 5.33 -19.69 5.93
C ILE A 729 5.08 -19.28 4.48
N ASN A 730 5.82 -18.28 3.99
CA ASN A 730 5.85 -17.92 2.57
C ASN A 730 7.25 -17.50 2.09
N ASP A 731 7.43 -17.43 0.77
CA ASP A 731 8.51 -16.71 0.08
C ASP A 731 9.93 -17.16 0.47
N ILE A 732 10.22 -18.47 0.34
CA ILE A 732 11.61 -18.91 0.47
C ILE A 732 12.36 -18.40 -0.75
N GLU A 733 13.31 -17.49 -0.53
CA GLU A 733 14.06 -16.78 -1.56
C GLU A 733 15.54 -16.66 -1.19
N LEU A 734 16.40 -16.61 -2.20
CA LEU A 734 17.69 -15.92 -2.07
C LEU A 734 17.48 -14.47 -2.49
N GLN A 735 18.03 -13.51 -1.76
CA GLN A 735 17.95 -12.08 -2.10
C GLN A 735 19.33 -11.40 -2.02
N ASN A 736 19.49 -10.29 -2.73
CA ASN A 736 20.65 -9.41 -2.67
C ASN A 736 20.30 -8.10 -1.95
N PHE A 737 20.74 -7.96 -0.70
CA PHE A 737 20.57 -6.77 0.12
C PHE A 737 21.77 -5.81 0.00
N GLY A 738 22.86 -6.19 -0.67
CA GLY A 738 24.04 -5.35 -0.87
C GLY A 738 25.00 -5.35 0.32
N ARG A 739 25.02 -6.44 1.09
CA ARG A 739 25.89 -6.69 2.24
C ARG A 739 27.35 -6.90 1.83
N ALA A 740 27.58 -7.56 0.70
CA ALA A 740 28.92 -7.74 0.17
C ALA A 740 29.51 -6.39 -0.29
N PRO A 741 30.78 -6.07 0.00
CA PRO A 741 31.43 -4.97 -0.66
C PRO A 741 31.42 -5.26 -2.16
N LYS A 742 30.79 -4.39 -2.96
CA LYS A 742 30.93 -4.46 -4.42
C LYS A 742 32.43 -4.52 -4.72
N PRO A 743 32.89 -5.49 -5.54
CA PRO A 743 34.25 -5.44 -6.08
C PRO A 743 34.44 -4.05 -6.66
N ALA A 744 35.53 -3.38 -6.27
CA ALA A 744 35.77 -2.01 -6.69
C ALA A 744 35.79 -1.96 -8.22
N THR A 745 34.69 -1.49 -8.82
CA THR A 745 34.66 -1.18 -10.24
C THR A 745 35.67 -0.08 -10.43
N THR A 746 36.84 -0.44 -10.97
CA THR A 746 37.92 0.48 -11.30
C THR A 746 37.33 1.67 -12.04
N ALA A 747 37.44 2.84 -11.43
CA ALA A 747 37.11 4.08 -12.10
C ALA A 747 37.99 4.16 -13.36
N GLN A 748 37.35 4.07 -14.53
CA GLN A 748 37.96 4.55 -15.77
C GLN A 748 37.62 6.03 -15.88
N ASN A 749 38.68 6.82 -16.14
CA ASN A 749 38.71 8.28 -16.07
C ASN A 749 37.76 8.97 -17.06
#